data_AF-A0A150R504-F1
#
_entry.id   AF-A0A150R504-F1
#
_cell.length_a   1.000
_cell.length_b   1.000
_cell.length_c   1.000
_cell.angle_alpha   90.00
_cell.angle_beta   90.00
_cell.angle_gamma   90.00
#
_symmetry.space_group_name_H-M   'P 1'
#
loop_
_entity.id
_entity.type
_entity.pdbx_description
1 polymer ?
#
loop_
_entity_poly.entity_id
_entity_poly.type
_entity_poly.pdbx_seq_one_letter_code
_entity_poly.pdbx_strand_id
1 'polypeptide(L)'
;MRNLSFGFAHPLATKTSSAAVLALFALGAAACGSYGVDEGSLGNAELALDEAEGASIAVSVGVGVGGSGGSGTGGSGTGGISTGISSSSSTGVGGGTGGGPVEPTPVGPPAVAFWQFDDCNGSTTELLDSSGNGTTATRSASAACAQGISGLAISFDQKKDTVSADDNPLFTFGKNLAVAAWVNPTSVSESTLQTIVQERDSGDRGFSLGIRNGEARFAVTLTDGRTVTSRAPIEANVWTHIAGIYDGRFVRLFLNGEQVGQLSAAGTIRDVNAPIHIGGNEQKQQRFTGLIDEVWLSASPTTASEIAQLSCLRRPGTITVTPASTGPVPPNTPVAYQVAVANNDVGACAPGDYALQIFNPSPGINVSGGTTFIPGVPPGSTATFAVTVNGTEDADPGVHEIPFDVLNFSSSELLVGSGALNFELAEPTGCFVRTSREIFVKHLSVVEDPIRTTFNGPPEDPRTGAWTFARLMEDMAPTPAEAPAMVEQMLNTWLTDQVVNGFTVPARPAIQQVVLDEWPRSPDGSLDLTQAPLLLLGIVNRIDVRNLAEGHAGEGRFVFGVVSQGFPQQFTIILEYKLPASTEADVLDWANDWHALGSLPFPSEEYNAALQDITSRFAGRNAAPGRPNGSSLGQLRTNEIALAGPWELREFVLSADTGFLRPETVKLTPDIGFDGSATLAAYVNQNEAAIVAEQHTVPDSFQGSPFLGGSSFNNLTAWTAPGILNNEARHKFSLNTCNGCHGAAETGTPFLHVNPRSLGGEATLSGFMTGINMPDPVTGELRFLNDLGRRNQDLKALV
;
A
#
# COMPACT_ATOMS: atom_id res chain seq x y z
N MET A 1 8.38 45.99 46.02
CA MET A 1 7.75 47.15 46.69
C MET A 1 7.81 48.34 45.74
N ARG A 2 6.72 49.15 45.64
CA ARG A 2 6.62 50.57 45.17
C ARG A 2 7.63 51.07 44.10
N ASN A 3 7.30 51.78 43.02
CA ASN A 3 6.10 52.48 42.50
C ASN A 3 6.43 52.81 40.99
N LEU A 4 5.62 53.45 40.12
CA LEU A 4 4.32 54.14 40.19
C LEU A 4 3.56 54.02 38.83
N SER A 5 2.46 54.75 38.68
CA SER A 5 1.55 54.87 37.54
C SER A 5 2.02 55.80 36.41
N PHE A 6 1.71 55.47 35.14
CA PHE A 6 1.03 56.26 34.07
C PHE A 6 1.21 55.56 32.68
N GLY A 7 0.38 55.71 31.63
CA GLY A 7 -0.97 56.30 31.53
C GLY A 7 -1.45 56.56 30.08
N PHE A 8 -2.67 56.08 29.73
CA PHE A 8 -3.49 56.36 28.51
C PHE A 8 -3.09 55.83 27.10
N ALA A 9 -4.18 55.63 26.31
CA ALA A 9 -4.34 55.63 24.85
C ALA A 9 -4.22 54.32 24.02
N HIS A 10 -5.21 54.12 23.14
CA HIS A 10 -5.26 53.09 22.07
C HIS A 10 -4.28 53.38 20.92
N PRO A 11 -3.88 52.34 20.18
CA PRO A 11 -3.78 52.36 18.72
C PRO A 11 -4.83 51.39 18.10
N LEU A 12 -5.72 51.87 17.23
CA LEU A 12 -5.52 51.97 15.77
C LEU A 12 -5.28 50.61 15.08
N ALA A 13 -6.35 50.10 14.46
CA ALA A 13 -6.29 48.96 13.55
C ALA A 13 -5.57 49.33 12.25
N THR A 14 -4.50 48.61 11.92
CA THR A 14 -3.82 48.69 10.63
C THR A 14 -4.50 47.78 9.62
N LYS A 15 -5.16 48.36 8.61
CA LYS A 15 -5.51 47.65 7.39
C LYS A 15 -4.22 47.26 6.65
N THR A 16 -3.94 45.97 6.53
CA THR A 16 -2.99 45.45 5.53
C THR A 16 -3.74 45.17 4.24
N SER A 17 -3.37 45.86 3.15
CA SER A 17 -4.00 45.76 1.84
C SER A 17 -3.53 44.53 1.06
N SER A 18 -4.44 43.91 0.30
CA SER A 18 -4.27 42.67 -0.47
C SER A 18 -3.26 42.71 -1.64
N ALA A 19 -2.31 43.65 -1.65
CA ALA A 19 -1.34 43.84 -2.72
C ALA A 19 -0.05 43.01 -2.55
N ALA A 20 0.23 42.51 -1.34
CA ALA A 20 1.47 41.78 -1.05
C ALA A 20 1.42 40.28 -1.42
N VAL A 21 0.22 39.70 -1.53
CA VAL A 21 0.03 38.28 -1.88
C VAL A 21 0.13 38.05 -3.40
N LEU A 22 -0.37 38.99 -4.21
CA LEU A 22 -0.29 38.92 -5.68
C LEU A 22 1.14 38.88 -6.25
N ALA A 23 2.14 39.34 -5.51
CA ALA A 23 3.52 39.43 -6.01
C ALA A 23 4.26 38.09 -6.07
N LEU A 24 3.76 37.03 -5.40
CA LEU A 24 4.36 35.69 -5.46
C LEU A 24 3.80 34.84 -6.62
N PHE A 25 2.51 35.00 -6.96
CA PHE A 25 1.86 34.27 -8.05
C PHE A 25 2.47 34.57 -9.43
N ALA A 26 3.00 35.78 -9.64
CA ALA A 26 3.56 36.23 -10.92
C ALA A 26 4.86 35.50 -11.36
N LEU A 27 5.51 34.75 -10.46
CA LEU A 27 6.77 34.04 -10.77
C LEU A 27 6.58 32.58 -11.20
N GLY A 28 5.43 31.96 -10.89
CA GLY A 28 5.08 30.61 -11.37
C GLY A 28 4.52 30.64 -12.79
N ALA A 29 3.53 31.50 -13.04
CA ALA A 29 2.86 31.60 -14.35
C ALA A 29 3.80 32.03 -15.50
N ALA A 30 4.89 32.74 -15.21
CA ALA A 30 5.81 33.24 -16.23
C ALA A 30 6.67 32.16 -16.93
N ALA A 31 6.64 30.90 -16.46
CA ALA A 31 7.38 29.79 -17.08
C ALA A 31 6.67 29.17 -18.30
N CYS A 32 5.38 29.46 -18.47
CA CYS A 32 4.53 28.92 -19.52
C CYS A 32 3.90 30.10 -20.28
N GLY A 33 4.44 30.41 -21.46
CA GLY A 33 4.03 31.61 -22.21
C GLY A 33 5.13 32.28 -23.05
N SER A 34 5.63 31.62 -24.09
CA SER A 34 6.32 32.33 -25.18
C SER A 34 6.17 31.66 -26.56
N TYR A 35 4.92 31.44 -26.99
CA TYR A 35 4.60 31.28 -28.41
C TYR A 35 3.59 32.34 -28.82
N GLY A 36 3.97 33.14 -29.83
CA GLY A 36 3.11 34.20 -30.35
C GLY A 36 1.92 33.60 -31.11
N VAL A 37 0.75 34.20 -30.91
CA VAL A 37 -0.47 33.84 -31.63
C VAL A 37 -0.36 34.35 -33.07
N ASP A 38 -0.18 33.45 -34.03
CA ASP A 38 -0.48 33.70 -35.44
C ASP A 38 -1.82 33.04 -35.78
N GLU A 39 -2.76 33.80 -36.36
CA GLU A 39 -4.09 33.32 -36.70
C GLU A 39 -4.05 32.26 -37.82
N GLY A 40 -4.55 31.05 -37.56
CA GLY A 40 -4.72 30.07 -38.63
C GLY A 40 -5.04 28.63 -38.21
N SER A 41 -6.33 28.27 -38.24
CA SER A 41 -6.87 26.93 -38.55
C SER A 41 -5.97 25.71 -38.25
N LEU A 42 -5.99 25.20 -37.01
CA LEU A 42 -5.39 23.91 -36.68
C LEU A 42 -6.33 22.75 -37.07
N GLY A 43 -6.10 22.21 -38.26
CA GLY A 43 -6.66 20.92 -38.68
C GLY A 43 -5.90 19.75 -38.04
N ASN A 44 -6.58 18.60 -37.94
CA ASN A 44 -6.12 17.38 -37.27
C ASN A 44 -4.70 16.95 -37.67
N ALA A 45 -3.84 16.72 -36.67
CA ALA A 45 -2.58 15.98 -36.85
C ALA A 45 -2.82 14.49 -36.57
N GLU A 46 -2.89 13.70 -37.64
CA GLU A 46 -3.11 12.26 -37.60
C GLU A 46 -1.80 11.53 -37.26
N LEU A 47 -1.76 10.82 -36.11
CA LEU A 47 -0.61 10.01 -35.70
C LEU A 47 -0.68 8.64 -36.40
N ALA A 48 -0.04 8.54 -37.57
CA ALA A 48 0.21 7.27 -38.22
C ALA A 48 1.22 6.44 -37.42
N LEU A 49 0.82 5.22 -37.01
CA LEU A 49 1.72 4.20 -36.50
C LEU A 49 1.82 3.07 -37.52
N ASP A 50 3.05 2.84 -38.01
CA ASP A 50 3.36 1.79 -39.00
C ASP A 50 3.15 0.38 -38.42
N GLU A 51 2.74 -0.54 -39.28
CA GLU A 51 2.56 -1.96 -38.95
C GLU A 51 3.91 -2.69 -38.75
N ALA A 52 3.96 -3.60 -37.78
CA ALA A 52 5.00 -4.64 -37.71
C ALA A 52 4.38 -5.97 -37.27
N GLU A 53 4.39 -6.97 -38.16
CA GLU A 53 3.81 -8.29 -37.92
C GLU A 53 4.57 -9.13 -36.89
N GLY A 54 3.82 -9.98 -36.16
CA GLY A 54 4.12 -11.40 -36.16
C GLY A 54 4.85 -12.01 -34.94
N ALA A 55 4.07 -12.49 -33.97
CA ALA A 55 4.39 -13.72 -33.22
C ALA A 55 3.13 -14.36 -32.62
N SER A 56 2.73 -15.53 -33.14
CA SER A 56 1.61 -16.29 -32.60
C SER A 56 2.06 -17.25 -31.49
N ILE A 57 1.34 -17.26 -30.37
CA ILE A 57 1.44 -18.34 -29.36
C ILE A 57 0.10 -19.06 -29.30
N ALA A 58 0.11 -20.35 -29.63
CA ALA A 58 -1.08 -21.19 -29.61
C ALA A 58 -1.38 -21.67 -28.18
N VAL A 59 -2.61 -21.45 -27.72
CA VAL A 59 -3.14 -22.06 -26.49
C VAL A 59 -4.10 -23.17 -26.88
N SER A 60 -3.77 -24.40 -26.49
CA SER A 60 -4.55 -25.60 -26.80
C SER A 60 -5.81 -25.69 -25.95
N VAL A 61 -6.99 -25.74 -26.60
CA VAL A 61 -8.29 -25.86 -25.94
C VAL A 61 -8.57 -27.31 -25.52
N GLY A 62 -8.70 -27.55 -24.22
CA GLY A 62 -9.20 -28.81 -23.66
C GLY A 62 -10.71 -28.75 -23.39
N VAL A 63 -11.51 -29.47 -24.17
CA VAL A 63 -12.97 -29.51 -24.00
C VAL A 63 -13.37 -30.52 -22.92
N GLY A 64 -14.06 -30.05 -21.88
CA GLY A 64 -14.71 -30.88 -20.87
C GLY A 64 -16.21 -30.56 -20.78
N VAL A 65 -17.07 -31.48 -21.21
CA VAL A 65 -18.54 -31.31 -21.20
C VAL A 65 -19.12 -31.88 -19.91
N GLY A 66 -19.90 -31.10 -19.15
CA GLY A 66 -20.49 -31.58 -17.89
C GLY A 66 -21.57 -30.69 -17.25
N GLY A 67 -22.84 -30.92 -17.63
CA GLY A 67 -23.98 -30.93 -16.70
C GLY A 67 -24.34 -29.68 -15.87
N SER A 68 -25.25 -28.87 -16.40
CA SER A 68 -26.16 -27.92 -15.73
C SER A 68 -26.47 -28.10 -14.23
N GLY A 69 -26.51 -26.98 -13.47
CA GLY A 69 -27.28 -26.91 -12.21
C GLY A 69 -27.07 -25.69 -11.30
N GLY A 70 -27.84 -24.61 -11.51
CA GLY A 70 -28.35 -23.74 -10.42
C GLY A 70 -27.44 -22.69 -9.74
N SER A 71 -27.62 -21.43 -10.16
CA SER A 71 -27.82 -20.24 -9.31
C SER A 71 -26.91 -19.97 -8.09
N GLY A 72 -26.07 -18.92 -8.20
CA GLY A 72 -25.44 -18.27 -7.03
C GLY A 72 -24.50 -17.13 -7.43
N THR A 73 -24.87 -15.88 -7.14
CA THR A 73 -24.07 -14.67 -7.43
C THR A 73 -22.87 -14.55 -6.49
N GLY A 74 -21.66 -14.42 -7.04
CA GLY A 74 -20.44 -14.13 -6.29
C GLY A 74 -19.73 -12.89 -6.84
N GLY A 75 -19.56 -11.86 -6.02
CA GLY A 75 -18.75 -10.68 -6.35
C GLY A 75 -17.28 -10.90 -6.05
N SER A 76 -16.40 -10.46 -6.95
CA SER A 76 -14.94 -10.62 -6.85
C SER A 76 -14.32 -9.62 -5.86
N GLY A 77 -14.40 -9.92 -4.56
CA GLY A 77 -13.67 -9.20 -3.52
C GLY A 77 -12.22 -9.64 -3.43
N THR A 78 -11.27 -8.70 -3.50
CA THR A 78 -9.84 -8.95 -3.26
C THR A 78 -9.60 -9.38 -1.82
N GLY A 79 -9.22 -10.65 -1.63
CA GLY A 79 -9.02 -11.24 -0.30
C GLY A 79 -7.74 -10.75 0.38
N GLY A 80 -7.85 -9.73 1.23
CA GLY A 80 -6.84 -9.43 2.24
C GLY A 80 -6.84 -10.51 3.32
N ILE A 81 -5.72 -11.20 3.51
CA ILE A 81 -5.57 -12.22 4.56
C ILE A 81 -5.27 -11.51 5.88
N SER A 82 -6.30 -11.27 6.70
CA SER A 82 -6.12 -10.87 8.11
C SER A 82 -6.11 -12.11 9.01
N THR A 83 -4.91 -12.58 9.36
CA THR A 83 -4.73 -13.61 10.39
C THR A 83 -4.91 -13.00 11.79
N GLY A 84 -6.16 -12.87 12.22
CA GLY A 84 -6.49 -12.51 13.60
C GLY A 84 -6.02 -13.59 14.57
N ILE A 85 -4.94 -13.33 15.32
CA ILE A 85 -4.46 -14.21 16.38
C ILE A 85 -5.39 -14.08 17.59
N SER A 86 -6.26 -15.07 17.77
CA SER A 86 -7.10 -15.19 18.96
C SER A 86 -6.28 -15.72 20.15
N SER A 87 -5.81 -14.82 21.01
CA SER A 87 -5.14 -15.17 22.26
C SER A 87 -6.13 -15.75 23.27
N SER A 88 -6.08 -17.07 23.49
CA SER A 88 -6.87 -17.72 24.55
C SER A 88 -6.29 -17.38 25.93
N SER A 89 -7.00 -16.56 26.69
CA SER A 89 -6.64 -16.21 28.07
C SER A 89 -6.77 -17.40 29.03
N SER A 90 -5.69 -17.78 29.71
CA SER A 90 -5.74 -18.61 30.93
C SER A 90 -5.30 -17.79 32.13
N THR A 91 -6.24 -17.51 33.03
CA THR A 91 -6.00 -16.76 34.28
C THR A 91 -5.17 -17.57 35.28
N GLY A 92 -4.08 -16.98 35.79
CA GLY A 92 -3.21 -17.62 36.80
C GLY A 92 -2.45 -16.61 37.67
N VAL A 93 -3.12 -16.17 38.75
CA VAL A 93 -2.65 -15.38 39.92
C VAL A 93 -1.14 -15.10 40.01
N GLY A 94 -0.76 -13.81 39.98
CA GLY A 94 0.60 -13.35 40.26
C GLY A 94 0.86 -12.99 41.73
N GLY A 95 2.13 -13.02 42.14
CA GLY A 95 2.60 -12.49 43.43
C GLY A 95 4.04 -12.91 43.76
N GLY A 96 4.98 -11.98 43.71
CA GLY A 96 6.37 -12.23 44.12
C GLY A 96 7.40 -11.43 43.31
N THR A 97 7.90 -10.33 43.88
CA THR A 97 8.98 -9.52 43.31
C THR A 97 10.35 -10.15 43.55
N GLY A 98 11.24 -10.13 42.54
CA GLY A 98 12.67 -10.33 42.72
C GLY A 98 13.30 -11.36 41.81
N GLY A 99 13.85 -10.91 40.69
CA GLY A 99 14.77 -11.66 39.83
C GLY A 99 15.78 -10.70 39.23
N GLY A 100 17.07 -11.05 39.28
CA GLY A 100 18.10 -10.39 38.49
C GLY A 100 17.95 -10.75 37.00
N PRO A 101 18.94 -10.44 36.14
CA PRO A 101 18.96 -11.00 34.78
C PRO A 101 18.89 -12.53 34.88
N VAL A 102 17.81 -13.10 34.37
CA VAL A 102 17.68 -14.55 34.23
C VAL A 102 18.56 -14.93 33.05
N GLU A 103 19.68 -15.56 33.36
CA GLU A 103 20.57 -16.18 32.37
C GLU A 103 19.74 -17.13 31.49
N PRO A 104 19.85 -17.05 30.15
CA PRO A 104 18.98 -17.81 29.26
C PRO A 104 19.20 -19.31 29.51
N THR A 105 18.11 -20.03 29.79
CA THR A 105 18.12 -21.49 29.91
C THR A 105 18.73 -22.10 28.63
N PRO A 106 19.73 -23.00 28.73
CA PRO A 106 20.38 -23.57 27.55
C PRO A 106 19.38 -24.25 26.61
N VAL A 107 19.18 -23.66 25.43
CA VAL A 107 18.36 -24.26 24.36
C VAL A 107 19.25 -25.23 23.59
N GLY A 108 19.44 -26.43 24.16
CA GLY A 108 20.27 -27.48 23.59
C GLY A 108 19.93 -28.86 24.15
N PRO A 109 20.44 -29.94 23.52
CA PRO A 109 20.25 -31.30 24.02
C PRO A 109 20.88 -31.50 25.41
N PRO A 110 20.33 -32.43 26.25
CA PRO A 110 20.76 -32.59 27.63
C PRO A 110 22.27 -32.88 27.77
N ALA A 111 23.00 -31.96 28.39
CA ALA A 111 24.42 -32.04 28.64
C ALA A 111 24.73 -32.56 30.05
N VAL A 112 25.89 -33.21 30.21
CA VAL A 112 26.56 -33.39 31.51
C VAL A 112 27.68 -32.37 31.74
N ALA A 113 28.18 -31.78 30.66
CA ALA A 113 29.10 -30.65 30.65
C ALA A 113 28.94 -29.87 29.34
N PHE A 114 29.01 -28.55 29.40
CA PHE A 114 29.04 -27.69 28.21
C PHE A 114 29.91 -26.46 28.47
N TRP A 115 31.05 -26.36 27.78
CA TRP A 115 32.00 -25.27 27.93
C TRP A 115 32.08 -24.47 26.63
N GLN A 116 31.49 -23.28 26.65
CA GLN A 116 31.44 -22.36 25.50
C GLN A 116 32.67 -21.46 25.42
N PHE A 117 33.44 -21.36 26.51
CA PHE A 117 34.67 -20.55 26.62
C PHE A 117 34.52 -19.02 26.43
N ASP A 118 33.30 -18.52 26.22
CA ASP A 118 32.95 -17.08 26.21
C ASP A 118 33.35 -16.32 27.49
N ASP A 119 33.54 -17.03 28.60
CA ASP A 119 34.01 -16.49 29.87
C ASP A 119 35.55 -16.40 29.98
N CYS A 120 36.29 -16.92 28.99
CA CYS A 120 37.75 -16.92 28.98
C CYS A 120 38.32 -15.50 29.06
N ASN A 121 39.08 -15.23 30.13
CA ASN A 121 39.67 -13.92 30.35
C ASN A 121 41.03 -14.00 31.08
N GLY A 122 41.78 -12.89 31.11
CA GLY A 122 43.12 -12.83 31.70
C GLY A 122 43.20 -12.86 33.24
N SER A 123 42.07 -12.88 33.96
CA SER A 123 42.02 -12.83 35.43
C SER A 123 41.80 -14.19 36.10
N THR A 124 41.29 -15.18 35.37
CA THR A 124 41.09 -16.55 35.85
C THR A 124 41.49 -17.60 34.81
N THR A 125 41.80 -18.80 35.30
CA THR A 125 41.98 -20.01 34.50
C THR A 125 40.75 -20.91 34.50
N GLU A 126 39.75 -20.62 35.32
CA GLU A 126 38.47 -21.33 35.33
C GLU A 126 37.66 -21.03 34.06
N LEU A 127 36.88 -22.00 33.62
CA LEU A 127 35.99 -21.97 32.47
C LEU A 127 34.65 -22.60 32.87
N LEU A 128 33.60 -21.79 32.89
CA LEU A 128 32.28 -22.13 33.42
C LEU A 128 31.57 -23.21 32.59
N ASP A 129 30.80 -24.04 33.30
CA ASP A 129 29.95 -25.08 32.71
C ASP A 129 28.53 -24.54 32.46
N SER A 130 28.29 -24.10 31.22
CA SER A 130 26.99 -23.63 30.71
C SER A 130 25.88 -24.70 30.74
N SER A 131 26.18 -25.97 31.06
CA SER A 131 25.12 -26.97 31.30
C SER A 131 24.44 -26.82 32.66
N GLY A 132 25.01 -26.05 33.59
CA GLY A 132 24.50 -25.86 34.94
C GLY A 132 24.76 -27.04 35.90
N ASN A 133 25.51 -28.06 35.47
CA ASN A 133 25.84 -29.22 36.32
C ASN A 133 27.04 -28.99 37.26
N GLY A 134 27.74 -27.86 37.13
CA GLY A 134 28.86 -27.49 37.99
C GLY A 134 30.17 -28.20 37.64
N THR A 135 30.31 -28.67 36.40
CA THR A 135 31.53 -29.33 35.89
C THR A 135 32.57 -28.32 35.38
N THR A 136 32.83 -27.25 36.12
CA THR A 136 33.78 -26.17 35.74
C THR A 136 35.13 -26.74 35.32
N ALA A 137 35.62 -26.34 34.14
CA ALA A 137 36.92 -26.73 33.64
C ALA A 137 38.00 -25.71 34.04
N THR A 138 39.26 -26.11 33.97
CA THR A 138 40.42 -25.23 34.19
C THR A 138 41.37 -25.30 33.00
N ARG A 139 41.75 -24.14 32.44
CA ARG A 139 42.77 -24.01 31.39
C ARG A 139 44.16 -23.84 31.99
N SER A 140 45.17 -24.40 31.34
CA SER A 140 46.57 -24.08 31.61
C SER A 140 46.82 -22.57 31.42
N ALA A 141 47.62 -21.95 32.29
CA ALA A 141 47.90 -20.51 32.24
C ALA A 141 48.59 -20.01 30.94
N SER A 142 49.12 -20.92 30.10
CA SER A 142 49.69 -20.60 28.79
C SER A 142 48.68 -20.61 27.64
N ALA A 143 47.56 -21.33 27.78
CA ALA A 143 46.52 -21.36 26.75
C ALA A 143 45.86 -19.98 26.67
N ALA A 144 45.68 -19.45 25.47
CA ALA A 144 45.14 -18.10 25.26
C ALA A 144 43.65 -18.14 24.88
N CYS A 145 42.92 -17.07 25.21
CA CYS A 145 41.59 -16.82 24.65
C CYS A 145 41.77 -16.24 23.23
N ALA A 146 40.95 -16.66 22.29
CA ALA A 146 40.94 -16.20 20.90
C ALA A 146 39.50 -16.00 20.41
N GLN A 147 39.30 -15.35 19.25
CA GLN A 147 37.98 -15.28 18.63
C GLN A 147 37.52 -16.68 18.19
N GLY A 148 36.36 -17.13 18.66
CA GLY A 148 35.80 -18.43 18.31
C GLY A 148 34.95 -18.42 17.04
N ILE A 149 34.23 -19.54 16.80
CA ILE A 149 33.16 -19.60 15.80
C ILE A 149 31.86 -18.99 16.37
N SER A 150 31.66 -19.16 17.68
CA SER A 150 30.84 -18.36 18.58
C SER A 150 31.80 -17.54 19.48
N GLY A 151 31.34 -16.50 20.17
CA GLY A 151 32.16 -15.50 20.90
C GLY A 151 33.68 -15.77 21.05
N LEU A 152 34.11 -16.48 22.10
CA LEU A 152 35.52 -16.80 22.38
C LEU A 152 35.83 -18.29 22.39
N ALA A 153 36.99 -18.66 21.84
CA ALA A 153 37.55 -20.01 21.84
C ALA A 153 38.88 -20.09 22.61
N ILE A 154 39.34 -21.31 22.91
CA ILE A 154 40.67 -21.54 23.48
C ILE A 154 41.69 -21.87 22.38
N SER A 155 42.82 -21.16 22.39
CA SER A 155 44.01 -21.42 21.57
C SER A 155 44.95 -22.43 22.24
N PHE A 156 45.38 -23.42 21.46
CA PHE A 156 46.34 -24.45 21.86
C PHE A 156 47.63 -24.33 21.03
N ASP A 157 48.36 -23.21 21.16
CA ASP A 157 49.56 -22.90 20.37
C ASP A 157 50.89 -23.20 21.10
N GLN A 158 50.88 -23.39 22.42
CA GLN A 158 52.03 -23.79 23.25
C GLN A 158 51.99 -25.27 23.67
N LYS A 159 53.17 -25.84 23.96
CA LYS A 159 53.35 -27.28 24.23
C LYS A 159 52.55 -27.81 25.43
N LYS A 160 52.24 -26.94 26.39
CA LYS A 160 51.58 -27.27 27.66
C LYS A 160 50.09 -26.94 27.67
N ASP A 161 49.55 -26.49 26.54
CA ASP A 161 48.17 -26.01 26.50
C ASP A 161 47.21 -27.19 26.63
N THR A 162 46.35 -27.10 27.64
CA THR A 162 45.33 -28.07 27.97
C THR A 162 44.20 -27.37 28.70
N VAL A 163 42.98 -27.87 28.53
CA VAL A 163 41.86 -27.59 29.41
C VAL A 163 41.47 -28.90 30.06
N SER A 164 41.20 -28.91 31.36
CA SER A 164 40.80 -30.10 32.10
C SER A 164 39.64 -29.83 33.04
N ALA A 165 38.65 -30.71 33.02
CA ALA A 165 37.66 -30.82 34.09
C ALA A 165 38.00 -32.05 34.94
N ASP A 166 37.96 -31.89 36.26
CA ASP A 166 38.28 -32.97 37.22
C ASP A 166 37.29 -34.14 37.09
N ASP A 167 37.70 -35.32 37.58
CA ASP A 167 36.84 -36.50 37.61
C ASP A 167 35.52 -36.22 38.35
N ASN A 168 34.41 -36.70 37.78
CA ASN A 168 33.05 -36.39 38.25
C ASN A 168 32.12 -37.57 37.98
N PRO A 169 31.23 -37.97 38.91
CA PRO A 169 30.25 -39.04 38.69
C PRO A 169 29.34 -38.86 37.46
N LEU A 170 29.19 -37.64 36.93
CA LEU A 170 28.47 -37.37 35.69
C LEU A 170 29.20 -37.84 34.42
N PHE A 171 30.50 -38.14 34.51
CA PHE A 171 31.32 -38.67 33.43
C PHE A 171 31.30 -40.21 33.36
N THR A 172 30.39 -40.89 34.08
CA THR A 172 30.16 -42.33 33.93
C THR A 172 29.18 -42.63 32.78
N PHE A 173 29.68 -42.66 31.54
CA PHE A 173 28.86 -42.76 30.32
C PHE A 173 28.14 -44.12 30.11
N GLY A 174 28.68 -45.22 30.63
CA GLY A 174 28.05 -46.54 30.54
C GLY A 174 27.78 -46.99 29.10
N LYS A 175 26.53 -46.92 28.63
CA LYS A 175 26.16 -47.28 27.24
C LYS A 175 25.86 -46.09 26.33
N ASN A 176 25.72 -44.89 26.87
CA ASN A 176 25.40 -43.71 26.07
C ASN A 176 26.49 -42.66 26.27
N LEU A 177 27.15 -42.29 25.19
CA LEU A 177 28.08 -41.18 25.17
C LEU A 177 27.78 -40.36 23.92
N ALA A 178 27.61 -39.07 24.10
CA ALA A 178 27.80 -38.13 23.01
C ALA A 178 28.83 -37.07 23.42
N VAL A 179 29.67 -36.67 22.47
CA VAL A 179 30.68 -35.62 22.67
C VAL A 179 30.78 -34.81 21.38
N ALA A 180 30.82 -33.50 21.49
CA ALA A 180 30.89 -32.57 20.38
C ALA A 180 31.84 -31.41 20.70
N ALA A 181 32.44 -30.83 19.67
CA ALA A 181 33.19 -29.58 19.75
C ALA A 181 33.29 -28.94 18.36
N TRP A 182 33.30 -27.61 18.31
CA TRP A 182 33.80 -26.89 17.15
C TRP A 182 35.32 -26.80 17.21
N VAL A 183 36.02 -27.07 16.10
CA VAL A 183 37.49 -27.00 16.05
C VAL A 183 37.99 -26.34 14.77
N ASN A 184 39.10 -25.61 14.88
CA ASN A 184 39.86 -25.08 13.75
C ASN A 184 41.34 -25.48 13.87
N PRO A 185 41.74 -26.66 13.35
CA PRO A 185 43.09 -27.19 13.49
C PRO A 185 44.05 -26.53 12.49
N THR A 186 45.18 -26.00 12.94
CA THR A 186 46.23 -25.44 12.05
C THR A 186 47.06 -26.52 11.35
N SER A 187 47.06 -27.74 11.88
CA SER A 187 47.66 -28.94 11.30
C SER A 187 46.78 -30.16 11.61
N VAL A 188 46.66 -31.07 10.64
CA VAL A 188 45.91 -32.34 10.78
C VAL A 188 46.75 -33.57 10.43
N SER A 189 47.97 -33.38 9.91
CA SER A 189 48.83 -34.45 9.37
C SER A 189 49.61 -35.24 10.42
N GLU A 190 49.44 -34.91 11.71
CA GLU A 190 50.22 -35.48 12.79
C GLU A 190 50.02 -36.99 12.99
N SER A 191 51.12 -37.68 13.22
CA SER A 191 51.14 -39.15 13.41
C SER A 191 50.84 -39.59 14.84
N THR A 192 50.85 -38.65 15.78
CA THR A 192 50.32 -38.77 17.14
C THR A 192 48.87 -38.27 17.16
N LEU A 193 48.04 -38.78 18.07
CA LEU A 193 46.67 -38.28 18.22
C LEU A 193 46.69 -36.84 18.76
N GLN A 194 46.05 -35.92 18.05
CA GLN A 194 45.74 -34.57 18.50
C GLN A 194 44.40 -34.63 19.27
N THR A 195 44.43 -34.46 20.58
CA THR A 195 43.24 -34.61 21.45
C THR A 195 42.30 -33.42 21.30
N ILE A 196 41.05 -33.65 20.92
CA ILE A 196 40.00 -32.61 21.01
C ILE A 196 39.31 -32.72 22.36
N VAL A 197 38.75 -33.89 22.69
CA VAL A 197 38.22 -34.25 24.04
C VAL A 197 38.55 -35.71 24.35
N GLN A 198 38.98 -36.06 25.55
CA GLN A 198 39.07 -37.46 26.00
C GLN A 198 38.90 -37.62 27.51
N GLU A 199 38.32 -38.74 27.94
CA GLU A 199 38.29 -39.21 29.33
C GLU A 199 39.45 -40.20 29.53
N ARG A 200 40.50 -39.81 30.28
CA ARG A 200 41.74 -40.58 30.32
C ARG A 200 42.58 -40.37 31.59
N ASP A 201 43.13 -41.46 32.11
CA ASP A 201 44.28 -41.46 33.03
C ASP A 201 45.57 -42.09 32.40
N SER A 202 46.65 -42.08 33.18
CA SER A 202 47.99 -42.63 32.95
C SER A 202 48.04 -43.95 32.19
N GLY A 203 47.24 -44.95 32.58
CA GLY A 203 47.12 -46.25 31.90
C GLY A 203 45.96 -46.29 30.90
N ASP A 204 44.78 -45.87 31.35
CA ASP A 204 43.50 -46.24 30.74
C ASP A 204 42.67 -45.05 30.24
N ARG A 205 41.73 -45.36 29.35
CA ARG A 205 40.88 -44.39 28.64
C ARG A 205 39.48 -44.96 28.48
N GLY A 206 38.46 -44.13 28.69
CA GLY A 206 37.07 -44.42 28.31
C GLY A 206 36.89 -44.13 26.83
N PHE A 207 36.87 -42.86 26.43
CA PHE A 207 36.72 -42.42 25.04
C PHE A 207 37.79 -41.43 24.57
N SER A 208 37.82 -41.12 23.26
CA SER A 208 38.49 -39.93 22.71
C SER A 208 37.83 -39.43 21.41
N LEU A 209 37.67 -38.12 21.32
CA LEU A 209 37.50 -37.36 20.08
C LEU A 209 38.84 -36.67 19.75
N GLY A 210 39.31 -36.76 18.50
CA GLY A 210 40.60 -36.18 18.11
C GLY A 210 40.94 -36.32 16.63
N ILE A 211 42.09 -35.80 16.22
CA ILE A 211 42.59 -35.83 14.83
C ILE A 211 43.89 -36.64 14.76
N ARG A 212 44.10 -37.41 13.69
CA ARG A 212 45.37 -38.10 13.40
C ARG A 212 45.47 -38.48 11.93
N ASN A 213 46.62 -38.28 11.30
CA ASN A 213 46.90 -38.62 9.89
C ASN A 213 45.87 -38.05 8.89
N GLY A 214 45.38 -36.83 9.09
CA GLY A 214 44.36 -36.20 8.26
C GLY A 214 42.93 -36.73 8.47
N GLU A 215 42.72 -37.55 9.50
CA GLU A 215 41.39 -38.09 9.85
C GLU A 215 40.92 -37.54 11.21
N ALA A 216 39.71 -36.99 11.26
CA ALA A 216 38.94 -36.87 12.49
C ALA A 216 38.52 -38.26 12.97
N ARG A 217 38.53 -38.48 14.29
CA ARG A 217 38.36 -39.80 14.91
C ARG A 217 37.56 -39.71 16.19
N PHE A 218 36.55 -40.58 16.30
CA PHE A 218 35.85 -40.85 17.56
C PHE A 218 36.07 -42.30 17.96
N ALA A 219 36.56 -42.53 19.17
CA ALA A 219 36.88 -43.85 19.69
C ALA A 219 36.30 -44.08 21.09
N VAL A 220 35.77 -45.28 21.32
CA VAL A 220 35.37 -45.76 22.66
C VAL A 220 36.11 -47.04 23.00
N THR A 221 36.41 -47.20 24.29
CA THR A 221 37.03 -48.40 24.85
C THR A 221 36.00 -49.12 25.70
N LEU A 222 35.76 -50.40 25.41
CA LEU A 222 34.74 -51.19 26.10
C LEU A 222 35.33 -51.96 27.28
N THR A 223 34.46 -52.41 28.19
CA THR A 223 34.85 -53.22 29.37
C THR A 223 35.55 -54.54 29.04
N ASP A 224 35.45 -55.04 27.81
CA ASP A 224 36.20 -56.20 27.31
C ASP A 224 37.59 -55.86 26.73
N GLY A 225 38.02 -54.59 26.85
CA GLY A 225 39.31 -54.10 26.40
C GLY A 225 39.37 -53.69 24.92
N ARG A 226 38.32 -53.92 24.12
CA ARG A 226 38.30 -53.48 22.72
C ARG A 226 38.18 -51.97 22.62
N THR A 227 39.06 -51.34 21.84
CA THR A 227 38.87 -49.97 21.35
C THR A 227 38.30 -50.03 19.93
N VAL A 228 37.16 -49.38 19.70
CA VAL A 228 36.58 -49.21 18.35
C VAL A 228 36.66 -47.74 17.97
N THR A 229 37.06 -47.43 16.74
CA THR A 229 37.32 -46.06 16.27
C THR A 229 36.65 -45.80 14.92
N SER A 230 35.65 -44.93 14.89
CA SER A 230 35.11 -44.36 13.64
C SER A 230 36.01 -43.20 13.19
N ARG A 231 36.13 -42.98 11.88
CA ARG A 231 37.06 -42.02 11.27
C ARG A 231 36.54 -41.46 9.95
N ALA A 232 36.89 -40.20 9.67
CA ALA A 232 36.61 -39.52 8.40
C ALA A 232 37.69 -38.46 8.12
N PRO A 233 37.94 -38.05 6.86
CA PRO A 233 38.88 -36.99 6.53
C PRO A 233 38.52 -35.65 7.20
N ILE A 234 39.53 -34.81 7.47
CA ILE A 234 39.35 -33.43 7.95
C ILE A 234 40.42 -32.51 7.38
N GLU A 235 40.07 -31.25 7.16
CA GLU A 235 40.95 -30.21 6.61
C GLU A 235 41.54 -29.32 7.71
N ALA A 236 42.68 -28.67 7.41
CA ALA A 236 43.30 -27.70 8.30
C ALA A 236 42.86 -26.27 7.96
N ASN A 237 42.80 -25.41 8.97
CA ASN A 237 42.40 -24.00 8.91
C ASN A 237 40.93 -23.75 8.53
N VAL A 238 40.06 -24.76 8.74
CA VAL A 238 38.61 -24.70 8.52
C VAL A 238 37.89 -25.05 9.82
N TRP A 239 36.96 -24.21 10.24
CA TRP A 239 36.07 -24.52 11.36
C TRP A 239 35.18 -25.72 11.02
N THR A 240 35.27 -26.77 11.82
CA THR A 240 34.51 -28.01 11.65
C THR A 240 33.88 -28.40 12.98
N HIS A 241 32.57 -28.62 13.01
CA HIS A 241 31.91 -29.24 14.16
C HIS A 241 32.14 -30.74 14.10
N ILE A 242 32.85 -31.31 15.08
CA ILE A 242 33.11 -32.75 15.15
C ILE A 242 32.35 -33.31 16.33
N ALA A 243 31.58 -34.38 16.10
CA ALA A 243 30.88 -35.07 17.18
C ALA A 243 30.94 -36.59 17.06
N GLY A 244 30.83 -37.26 18.20
CA GLY A 244 30.74 -38.71 18.31
C GLY A 244 29.49 -39.13 19.09
N ILE A 245 28.81 -40.19 18.66
CA ILE A 245 27.74 -40.85 19.43
C ILE A 245 28.08 -42.33 19.61
N TYR A 246 27.89 -42.83 20.83
CA TYR A 246 27.85 -44.25 21.17
C TYR A 246 26.53 -44.59 21.86
N ASP A 247 25.85 -45.64 21.39
CA ASP A 247 24.52 -46.09 21.86
C ASP A 247 24.54 -47.51 22.47
N GLY A 248 25.71 -47.99 22.88
CA GLY A 248 25.91 -49.36 23.38
C GLY A 248 26.00 -50.42 22.27
N ARG A 249 25.84 -50.02 21.00
CA ARG A 249 25.84 -50.91 19.82
C ARG A 249 26.68 -50.40 18.66
N PHE A 250 26.79 -49.09 18.47
CA PHE A 250 27.45 -48.45 17.33
C PHE A 250 28.26 -47.23 17.77
N VAL A 251 29.47 -47.09 17.21
CA VAL A 251 30.29 -45.86 17.28
C VAL A 251 30.04 -45.06 16.01
N ARG A 252 29.45 -43.88 16.13
CA ARG A 252 29.15 -42.95 15.03
C ARG A 252 30.03 -41.72 15.14
N LEU A 253 30.52 -41.23 14.00
CA LEU A 253 31.26 -39.97 13.86
C LEU A 253 30.45 -39.05 12.96
N PHE A 254 30.40 -37.77 13.34
CA PHE A 254 29.71 -36.71 12.65
C PHE A 254 30.67 -35.54 12.36
N LEU A 255 30.50 -34.92 11.20
CA LEU A 255 31.18 -33.67 10.83
C LEU A 255 30.10 -32.69 10.33
N ASN A 256 30.10 -31.45 10.85
CA ASN A 256 29.13 -30.40 10.51
C ASN A 256 27.66 -30.86 10.59
N GLY A 257 27.35 -31.72 11.57
CA GLY A 257 26.02 -32.28 11.80
C GLY A 257 25.72 -33.58 11.03
N GLU A 258 26.46 -33.90 9.97
CA GLU A 258 26.22 -35.08 9.13
C GLU A 258 26.99 -36.32 9.62
N GLN A 259 26.35 -37.51 9.58
CA GLN A 259 26.98 -38.77 9.99
C GLN A 259 27.94 -39.32 8.92
N VAL A 260 29.23 -39.05 9.08
CA VAL A 260 30.29 -39.45 8.13
C VAL A 260 30.86 -40.86 8.34
N GLY A 261 30.57 -41.54 9.46
CA GLY A 261 31.05 -42.92 9.67
C GLY A 261 30.40 -43.65 10.83
N GLN A 262 30.19 -44.97 10.68
CA GLN A 262 29.57 -45.84 11.69
C GLN A 262 30.27 -47.21 11.76
N LEU A 263 30.54 -47.71 12.97
CA LEU A 263 31.05 -49.06 13.23
C LEU A 263 30.26 -49.77 14.33
N SER A 264 30.10 -51.10 14.24
CA SER A 264 29.45 -51.91 15.28
C SER A 264 30.40 -52.19 16.45
N ALA A 265 29.90 -51.98 17.67
CA ALA A 265 30.65 -52.09 18.91
C ALA A 265 29.69 -52.37 20.09
N ALA A 266 29.06 -53.54 20.12
CA ALA A 266 28.22 -53.92 21.26
C ALA A 266 29.03 -53.99 22.57
N GLY A 267 28.55 -53.35 23.63
CA GLY A 267 29.18 -53.35 24.94
C GLY A 267 28.70 -52.24 25.90
N THR A 268 29.54 -51.97 26.88
CA THR A 268 29.49 -50.82 27.79
C THR A 268 30.88 -50.17 27.73
N ILE A 269 30.96 -48.84 27.68
CA ILE A 269 32.21 -48.09 27.82
C ILE A 269 32.85 -48.47 29.15
N ARG A 270 34.17 -48.66 29.14
CA ARG A 270 34.94 -48.81 30.37
C ARG A 270 35.01 -47.45 31.05
N ASP A 271 34.29 -47.33 32.17
CA ASP A 271 34.51 -46.30 33.17
C ASP A 271 35.96 -46.37 33.68
N VAL A 272 36.65 -45.22 33.66
CA VAL A 272 38.04 -45.10 34.12
C VAL A 272 38.22 -44.13 35.29
N ASN A 273 37.14 -43.51 35.80
CA ASN A 273 37.17 -42.53 36.92
C ASN A 273 38.31 -41.51 36.73
N ALA A 274 38.26 -40.77 35.63
CA ALA A 274 39.35 -39.95 35.14
C ALA A 274 38.87 -38.58 34.62
N PRO A 275 39.71 -37.53 34.72
CA PRO A 275 39.37 -36.20 34.23
C PRO A 275 39.11 -36.17 32.72
N ILE A 276 38.31 -35.20 32.30
CA ILE A 276 38.13 -34.85 30.89
C ILE A 276 39.29 -33.93 30.49
N HIS A 277 40.01 -34.30 29.44
CA HIS A 277 41.09 -33.54 28.85
C HIS A 277 40.69 -33.00 27.47
N ILE A 278 40.79 -31.68 27.29
CA ILE A 278 40.46 -30.95 26.07
C ILE A 278 41.74 -30.30 25.52
N GLY A 279 41.95 -30.42 24.21
CA GLY A 279 43.09 -29.83 23.47
C GLY A 279 44.49 -30.38 23.80
N GLY A 280 44.69 -31.06 24.92
CA GLY A 280 46.02 -31.57 25.28
C GLY A 280 46.02 -32.66 26.36
N ASN A 281 46.95 -33.61 26.23
CA ASN A 281 47.37 -34.54 27.29
C ASN A 281 48.90 -34.64 27.28
N GLU A 282 49.55 -33.99 28.26
CA GLU A 282 51.02 -33.92 28.36
C GLU A 282 51.66 -35.32 28.51
N GLN A 283 51.02 -36.22 29.27
CA GLN A 283 51.57 -37.55 29.58
C GLN A 283 51.75 -38.44 28.35
N LYS A 284 50.93 -38.25 27.31
CA LYS A 284 50.99 -39.00 26.04
C LYS A 284 51.53 -38.17 24.87
N GLN A 285 51.92 -36.92 25.10
CA GLN A 285 52.29 -35.94 24.05
C GLN A 285 51.19 -35.79 22.98
N GLN A 286 49.93 -35.97 23.38
CA GLN A 286 48.76 -35.88 22.51
C GLN A 286 48.23 -34.46 22.58
N ARG A 287 48.56 -33.63 21.59
CA ARG A 287 48.31 -32.20 21.61
C ARG A 287 47.58 -31.74 20.35
N PHE A 288 46.53 -30.96 20.53
CA PHE A 288 45.87 -30.18 19.49
C PHE A 288 46.65 -28.89 19.19
N THR A 289 46.53 -28.42 17.95
CA THR A 289 47.18 -27.21 17.46
C THR A 289 46.15 -26.42 16.67
N GLY A 290 45.67 -25.32 17.23
CA GLY A 290 44.56 -24.53 16.67
C GLY A 290 43.58 -24.07 17.75
N LEU A 291 42.34 -23.81 17.34
CA LEU A 291 41.25 -23.35 18.22
C LEU A 291 40.25 -24.49 18.52
N ILE A 292 39.72 -24.53 19.74
CA ILE A 292 38.58 -25.38 20.14
C ILE A 292 37.53 -24.50 20.84
N ASP A 293 36.26 -24.75 20.53
CA ASP A 293 35.10 -23.95 20.90
C ASP A 293 33.87 -24.85 21.13
N GLU A 294 32.86 -24.35 21.86
CA GLU A 294 31.54 -24.99 22.10
C GLU A 294 31.65 -26.50 22.45
N VAL A 295 32.40 -26.85 23.50
CA VAL A 295 32.66 -28.25 23.87
C VAL A 295 31.53 -28.82 24.71
N TRP A 296 30.80 -29.80 24.17
CA TRP A 296 29.58 -30.37 24.77
C TRP A 296 29.71 -31.89 24.98
N LEU A 297 29.28 -32.40 26.14
CA LEU A 297 29.24 -33.83 26.47
C LEU A 297 27.87 -34.25 27.00
N SER A 298 27.46 -35.48 26.72
CA SER A 298 26.28 -36.11 27.32
C SER A 298 26.50 -37.60 27.64
N ALA A 299 25.97 -38.03 28.78
CA ALA A 299 25.80 -39.44 29.17
C ALA A 299 24.38 -39.98 28.89
N SER A 300 23.52 -39.17 28.26
CA SER A 300 22.17 -39.57 27.83
C SER A 300 22.17 -40.11 26.40
N PRO A 301 21.14 -40.88 25.97
CA PRO A 301 20.95 -41.20 24.56
C PRO A 301 20.80 -39.92 23.73
N THR A 302 21.64 -39.75 22.71
CA THR A 302 21.60 -38.60 21.79
C THR A 302 21.36 -39.07 20.36
N THR A 303 20.60 -38.28 19.61
CA THR A 303 20.20 -38.51 18.23
C THR A 303 21.06 -37.74 17.24
N ALA A 304 21.04 -38.15 15.96
CA ALA A 304 21.69 -37.40 14.89
C ALA A 304 21.12 -35.97 14.73
N SER A 305 19.82 -35.78 14.98
CA SER A 305 19.16 -34.47 14.95
C SER A 305 19.66 -33.51 16.03
N GLU A 306 19.94 -34.01 17.23
CA GLU A 306 20.51 -33.20 18.33
C GLU A 306 21.96 -32.79 18.03
N ILE A 307 22.75 -33.66 17.38
CA ILE A 307 24.10 -33.31 16.89
C ILE A 307 24.05 -32.28 15.75
N ALA A 308 23.05 -32.37 14.86
CA ALA A 308 22.84 -31.35 13.83
C ALA A 308 22.47 -29.99 14.46
N GLN A 309 21.60 -29.98 15.49
CA GLN A 309 21.25 -28.77 16.24
C GLN A 309 22.46 -28.15 16.96
N LEU A 310 23.33 -28.94 17.60
CA LEU A 310 24.58 -28.43 18.19
C LEU A 310 25.54 -27.81 17.16
N SER A 311 25.47 -28.26 15.91
CA SER A 311 26.23 -27.66 14.80
C SER A 311 25.56 -26.43 14.19
N CYS A 312 24.38 -26.01 14.64
CA CYS A 312 23.69 -24.84 14.10
C CYS A 312 24.06 -23.59 14.91
N LEU A 313 24.78 -22.66 14.28
CA LEU A 313 25.05 -21.33 14.83
C LEU A 313 24.21 -20.30 14.09
N ARG A 314 23.14 -19.83 14.75
CA ARG A 314 22.27 -18.77 14.23
C ARG A 314 22.99 -17.44 14.20
N ARG A 315 22.81 -16.63 13.16
CA ARG A 315 23.38 -15.28 13.06
C ARG A 315 22.38 -14.28 12.47
N PRO A 316 22.35 -13.02 12.92
CA PRO A 316 21.50 -11.99 12.33
C PRO A 316 21.71 -11.89 10.81
N GLY A 317 20.63 -11.94 10.04
CA GLY A 317 20.69 -11.83 8.59
C GLY A 317 21.13 -10.44 8.14
N THR A 318 21.77 -10.33 6.98
CA THR A 318 22.17 -9.04 6.41
C THR A 318 21.20 -8.61 5.33
N ILE A 319 20.57 -7.45 5.51
CA ILE A 319 19.65 -6.84 4.54
C ILE A 319 20.44 -5.89 3.63
N THR A 320 20.16 -5.95 2.33
CA THR A 320 20.69 -5.02 1.32
C THR A 320 19.57 -4.59 0.36
N VAL A 321 19.65 -3.37 -0.16
CA VAL A 321 18.69 -2.81 -1.11
C VAL A 321 19.42 -2.39 -2.38
N THR A 322 18.95 -2.84 -3.54
CA THR A 322 19.54 -2.49 -4.85
C THR A 322 18.46 -2.04 -5.84
N PRO A 323 18.57 -0.85 -6.44
CA PRO A 323 19.51 0.23 -6.12
C PRO A 323 19.20 0.88 -4.77
N ALA A 324 20.17 1.57 -4.15
CA ALA A 324 19.98 2.28 -2.89
C ALA A 324 19.20 3.60 -3.02
N SER A 325 19.25 4.20 -4.21
CA SER A 325 18.39 5.29 -4.70
C SER A 325 18.44 5.25 -6.23
N THR A 326 17.39 5.73 -6.89
CA THR A 326 17.20 5.62 -8.34
C THR A 326 17.53 6.89 -9.10
N GLY A 327 17.74 8.00 -8.38
CA GLY A 327 17.69 9.34 -8.94
C GLY A 327 16.25 9.73 -9.33
N PRO A 328 16.04 11.01 -9.72
CA PRO A 328 14.72 11.52 -10.07
C PRO A 328 14.14 10.83 -11.31
N VAL A 329 12.94 10.27 -11.21
CA VAL A 329 12.18 9.71 -12.35
C VAL A 329 10.89 10.50 -12.61
N PRO A 330 10.42 10.63 -13.86
CA PRO A 330 9.14 11.28 -14.15
C PRO A 330 7.94 10.54 -13.54
N PRO A 331 6.82 11.23 -13.24
CA PRO A 331 5.56 10.59 -12.88
C PRO A 331 5.14 9.48 -13.84
N ASN A 332 4.49 8.45 -13.28
CA ASN A 332 4.09 7.20 -13.93
C ASN A 332 5.25 6.35 -14.50
N THR A 333 6.49 6.59 -14.07
CA THR A 333 7.65 5.73 -14.37
C THR A 333 7.83 4.67 -13.28
N PRO A 334 7.60 3.37 -13.56
CA PRO A 334 7.83 2.31 -12.59
C PRO A 334 9.33 2.02 -12.42
N VAL A 335 9.73 1.81 -11.16
CA VAL A 335 11.12 1.67 -10.73
C VAL A 335 11.28 0.42 -9.88
N ALA A 336 12.21 -0.45 -10.28
CA ALA A 336 12.43 -1.75 -9.65
C ALA A 336 13.53 -1.70 -8.57
N TYR A 337 13.22 -2.22 -7.39
CA TYR A 337 14.13 -2.49 -6.28
C TYR A 337 14.21 -4.00 -6.02
N GLN A 338 15.35 -4.41 -5.48
CA GLN A 338 15.59 -5.74 -4.92
C GLN A 338 15.95 -5.56 -3.45
N VAL A 339 15.13 -6.09 -2.55
CA VAL A 339 15.48 -6.24 -1.13
C VAL A 339 16.03 -7.65 -0.95
N ALA A 340 17.30 -7.76 -0.63
CA ALA A 340 17.98 -9.05 -0.47
C ALA A 340 18.38 -9.27 0.99
N VAL A 341 18.06 -10.46 1.51
CA VAL A 341 18.42 -10.90 2.87
C VAL A 341 19.32 -12.12 2.82
N ALA A 342 20.55 -11.96 3.29
CA ALA A 342 21.50 -13.05 3.44
C ALA A 342 21.21 -13.83 4.72
N ASN A 343 21.02 -15.16 4.59
CA ASN A 343 20.96 -16.07 5.72
C ASN A 343 22.40 -16.34 6.20
N ASN A 344 22.80 -15.67 7.29
CA ASN A 344 24.15 -15.73 7.83
C ASN A 344 24.40 -16.92 8.77
N ASP A 345 23.40 -17.79 8.97
CA ASP A 345 23.53 -19.01 9.78
C ASP A 345 24.69 -19.89 9.29
N VAL A 346 25.28 -20.66 10.21
CA VAL A 346 26.43 -21.54 9.93
C VAL A 346 26.17 -22.96 10.45
N GLY A 347 26.64 -23.95 9.69
CA GLY A 347 26.49 -25.38 9.99
C GLY A 347 25.09 -25.91 9.65
N ALA A 348 24.64 -26.99 10.32
CA ALA A 348 23.39 -27.69 9.95
C ALA A 348 22.11 -27.00 10.50
N CYS A 349 22.02 -25.68 10.35
CA CYS A 349 20.80 -24.95 10.66
C CYS A 349 19.65 -25.30 9.72
N ALA A 350 18.42 -25.32 10.26
CA ALA A 350 17.22 -25.38 9.44
C ALA A 350 17.14 -24.12 8.56
N PRO A 351 16.75 -24.24 7.27
CA PRO A 351 16.55 -23.10 6.39
C PRO A 351 15.61 -22.03 6.98
N GLY A 352 15.82 -20.78 6.58
CA GLY A 352 15.00 -19.64 7.00
C GLY A 352 13.84 -19.36 6.05
N ASP A 353 12.67 -19.05 6.62
CA ASP A 353 11.46 -18.67 5.91
C ASP A 353 11.25 -17.16 6.03
N TYR A 354 11.65 -16.42 4.99
CA TYR A 354 11.72 -14.96 5.03
C TYR A 354 10.46 -14.31 4.44
N ALA A 355 10.01 -13.20 5.03
CA ALA A 355 9.00 -12.33 4.43
C ALA A 355 9.48 -10.88 4.32
N LEU A 356 8.94 -10.15 3.34
CA LEU A 356 9.06 -8.71 3.21
C LEU A 356 7.69 -8.06 3.48
N GLN A 357 7.64 -7.18 4.47
CA GLN A 357 6.48 -6.35 4.77
C GLN A 357 6.81 -4.90 4.43
N ILE A 358 6.05 -4.30 3.52
CA ILE A 358 6.24 -2.91 3.08
C ILE A 358 5.11 -2.04 3.63
N PHE A 359 5.45 -0.84 4.10
CA PHE A 359 4.51 0.16 4.57
C PHE A 359 4.53 1.35 3.59
N ASN A 360 3.36 1.87 3.21
CA ASN A 360 3.25 2.91 2.19
C ASN A 360 2.74 4.23 2.82
N PRO A 361 3.61 5.24 3.03
CA PRO A 361 3.26 6.44 3.80
C PRO A 361 2.77 7.63 2.97
N SER A 362 3.06 7.69 1.66
CA SER A 362 2.83 8.89 0.83
C SER A 362 1.66 8.73 -0.16
N PRO A 363 0.72 9.69 -0.23
CA PRO A 363 -0.26 9.78 -1.31
C PRO A 363 0.41 9.80 -2.70
N GLY A 364 -0.21 9.16 -3.68
CA GLY A 364 0.30 9.07 -5.05
C GLY A 364 1.47 8.09 -5.26
N ILE A 365 2.11 7.59 -4.20
CA ILE A 365 3.12 6.53 -4.32
C ILE A 365 2.44 5.17 -4.31
N ASN A 366 2.60 4.41 -5.39
CA ASN A 366 2.15 3.04 -5.49
C ASN A 366 3.32 2.08 -5.35
N VAL A 367 3.16 1.06 -4.51
CA VAL A 367 4.13 -0.03 -4.37
C VAL A 367 3.45 -1.34 -4.74
N SER A 368 4.08 -2.09 -5.63
CA SER A 368 3.70 -3.46 -5.99
C SER A 368 4.90 -4.39 -5.79
N GLY A 369 4.64 -5.65 -5.46
CA GLY A 369 5.67 -6.66 -5.27
C GLY A 369 5.26 -7.97 -5.94
N GLY A 370 6.25 -8.75 -6.38
CA GLY A 370 6.00 -10.09 -6.93
C GLY A 370 5.75 -11.11 -5.83
N THR A 371 6.83 -11.53 -5.18
CA THR A 371 6.82 -12.49 -4.07
C THR A 371 7.14 -11.75 -2.77
N THR A 372 6.30 -11.89 -1.75
CA THR A 372 6.50 -11.30 -0.40
C THR A 372 6.95 -12.33 0.65
N PHE A 373 6.99 -13.62 0.31
CA PHE A 373 7.41 -14.70 1.21
C PHE A 373 8.26 -15.73 0.45
N ILE A 374 9.46 -16.01 0.95
CA ILE A 374 10.43 -16.95 0.37
C ILE A 374 10.78 -17.99 1.45
N PRO A 375 10.18 -19.18 1.41
CA PRO A 375 10.49 -20.24 2.34
C PRO A 375 11.79 -20.97 1.98
N GLY A 376 12.39 -21.66 2.95
CA GLY A 376 13.40 -22.68 2.70
C GLY A 376 14.78 -22.16 2.30
N VAL A 377 15.15 -20.92 2.67
CA VAL A 377 16.44 -20.29 2.29
C VAL A 377 17.59 -20.90 3.11
N PRO A 378 18.52 -21.66 2.50
CA PRO A 378 19.55 -22.36 3.26
C PRO A 378 20.55 -21.42 3.93
N PRO A 379 21.24 -21.86 5.00
CA PRO A 379 22.40 -21.17 5.55
C PRO A 379 23.42 -20.81 4.47
N GLY A 380 23.97 -19.59 4.52
CA GLY A 380 24.89 -19.04 3.51
C GLY A 380 24.24 -18.63 2.18
N SER A 381 22.92 -18.78 2.00
CA SER A 381 22.19 -18.36 0.80
C SER A 381 21.49 -17.01 1.00
N THR A 382 21.02 -16.39 -0.08
CA THR A 382 20.33 -15.09 -0.06
C THR A 382 18.92 -15.22 -0.63
N ALA A 383 17.91 -14.72 0.10
CA ALA A 383 16.56 -14.50 -0.43
C ALA A 383 16.49 -13.11 -1.07
N THR A 384 15.77 -12.95 -2.18
CA THR A 384 15.65 -11.65 -2.87
C THR A 384 14.20 -11.37 -3.24
N PHE A 385 13.67 -10.26 -2.74
CA PHE A 385 12.31 -9.78 -2.98
C PHE A 385 12.32 -8.67 -4.03
N ALA A 386 11.60 -8.86 -5.13
CA ALA A 386 11.42 -7.86 -6.18
C ALA A 386 10.24 -6.94 -5.86
N VAL A 387 10.51 -5.63 -5.80
CA VAL A 387 9.55 -4.56 -5.52
C VAL A 387 9.56 -3.56 -6.66
N THR A 388 8.40 -3.08 -7.07
CA THR A 388 8.24 -1.99 -8.05
C THR A 388 7.51 -0.83 -7.39
N VAL A 389 8.15 0.34 -7.40
CA VAL A 389 7.56 1.61 -6.94
C VAL A 389 7.19 2.46 -8.15
N ASN A 390 6.06 3.16 -8.08
CA ASN A 390 5.62 4.09 -9.12
C ASN A 390 4.87 5.28 -8.49
N GLY A 391 5.38 6.50 -8.67
CA GLY A 391 4.67 7.73 -8.28
C GLY A 391 3.70 8.20 -9.37
N THR A 392 2.46 8.52 -9.02
CA THR A 392 1.49 9.13 -9.94
C THR A 392 1.75 10.63 -10.10
N GLU A 393 0.96 11.28 -10.96
CA GLU A 393 0.91 12.74 -11.09
C GLU A 393 0.42 13.48 -9.83
N ASP A 394 -0.18 12.77 -8.88
CA ASP A 394 -0.68 13.35 -7.62
C ASP A 394 0.40 13.40 -6.53
N ALA A 395 1.46 12.61 -6.66
CA ALA A 395 2.59 12.60 -5.73
C ALA A 395 3.39 13.91 -5.83
N ASP A 396 3.83 14.42 -4.69
CA ASP A 396 4.76 15.54 -4.64
C ASP A 396 6.15 15.12 -5.14
N PRO A 397 6.92 16.02 -5.74
CA PRO A 397 8.28 15.75 -6.21
C PRO A 397 9.26 15.61 -5.03
N GLY A 398 10.40 14.98 -5.27
CA GLY A 398 11.45 14.74 -4.27
C GLY A 398 11.54 13.29 -3.81
N VAL A 399 12.23 13.07 -2.69
CA VAL A 399 12.53 11.71 -2.17
C VAL A 399 11.41 11.23 -1.24
N HIS A 400 10.81 10.10 -1.61
CA HIS A 400 9.90 9.31 -0.78
C HIS A 400 10.65 8.13 -0.15
N GLU A 401 10.72 8.11 1.17
CA GLU A 401 11.19 6.95 1.92
C GLU A 401 10.01 5.97 2.14
N ILE A 402 10.16 4.75 1.64
CA ILE A 402 9.13 3.70 1.71
C ILE A 402 9.65 2.62 2.69
N PRO A 403 9.26 2.68 3.97
CA PRO A 403 9.79 1.77 4.98
C PRO A 403 9.33 0.32 4.77
N PHE A 404 10.19 -0.62 5.15
CA PHE A 404 9.91 -2.05 5.12
C PHE A 404 10.57 -2.79 6.29
N ASP A 405 10.00 -3.93 6.66
CA ASP A 405 10.57 -4.92 7.57
C ASP A 405 10.86 -6.23 6.84
N VAL A 406 11.96 -6.89 7.20
CA VAL A 406 12.23 -8.27 6.81
C VAL A 406 12.05 -9.17 8.02
N LEU A 407 11.19 -10.18 7.88
CA LEU A 407 10.84 -11.14 8.93
C LEU A 407 11.42 -12.51 8.63
N ASN A 408 11.73 -13.31 9.66
CA ASN A 408 12.13 -14.72 9.55
C ASN A 408 11.27 -15.58 10.49
N PHE A 409 10.40 -16.41 9.92
CA PHE A 409 9.45 -17.24 10.67
C PHE A 409 10.06 -18.54 11.22
N SER A 410 11.31 -18.87 10.82
CA SER A 410 12.05 -20.05 11.30
C SER A 410 13.06 -19.71 12.40
N SER A 411 13.01 -18.47 12.92
CA SER A 411 13.86 -17.92 13.97
C SER A 411 13.06 -17.64 15.26
N SER A 412 13.72 -17.64 16.41
CA SER A 412 13.13 -17.12 17.67
C SER A 412 13.01 -15.59 17.66
N GLU A 413 13.86 -14.91 16.90
CA GLU A 413 13.77 -13.48 16.61
C GLU A 413 13.06 -13.29 15.26
N LEU A 414 11.80 -12.83 15.31
CA LEU A 414 10.95 -12.68 14.13
C LEU A 414 11.44 -11.57 13.19
N LEU A 415 11.90 -10.44 13.73
CA LEU A 415 12.39 -9.30 12.95
C LEU A 415 13.89 -9.50 12.66
N VAL A 416 14.24 -9.61 11.37
CA VAL A 416 15.65 -9.63 10.91
C VAL A 416 16.22 -8.21 10.89
N GLY A 417 15.37 -7.24 10.51
CA GLY A 417 15.71 -5.83 10.49
C GLY A 417 14.75 -5.04 9.60
N SER A 418 14.91 -3.72 9.63
CA SER A 418 14.10 -2.75 8.89
C SER A 418 14.95 -1.92 7.94
N GLY A 419 14.33 -1.36 6.91
CA GLY A 419 14.99 -0.45 5.97
C GLY A 419 13.97 0.45 5.26
N ALA A 420 14.42 1.19 4.25
CA ALA A 420 13.56 1.97 3.37
C ALA A 420 14.00 1.84 1.90
N LEU A 421 13.04 1.94 0.98
CA LEU A 421 13.30 2.17 -0.44
C LEU A 421 13.22 3.68 -0.68
N ASN A 422 14.29 4.27 -1.23
CA ASN A 422 14.35 5.69 -1.52
C ASN A 422 13.95 5.91 -2.98
N PHE A 423 12.70 6.31 -3.20
CA PHE A 423 12.13 6.61 -4.51
C PHE A 423 12.11 8.12 -4.73
N GLU A 424 12.87 8.60 -5.71
CA GLU A 424 12.96 10.03 -6.01
C GLU A 424 12.09 10.35 -7.23
N LEU A 425 11.02 11.11 -7.02
CA LEU A 425 10.16 11.62 -8.07
C LEU A 425 10.72 12.95 -8.59
N ALA A 426 10.90 13.06 -9.90
CA ALA A 426 11.37 14.28 -10.53
C ALA A 426 10.34 15.40 -10.44
N GLU A 427 10.83 16.63 -10.24
CA GLU A 427 10.06 17.84 -10.55
C GLU A 427 9.53 17.78 -11.98
N PRO A 428 8.21 17.91 -12.20
CA PRO A 428 7.64 17.92 -13.54
C PRO A 428 8.20 19.08 -14.39
N THR A 429 8.54 18.79 -15.65
CA THR A 429 9.08 19.79 -16.57
C THR A 429 8.02 20.31 -17.54
N GLY A 430 7.99 21.65 -17.71
CA GLY A 430 6.94 22.33 -18.49
C GLY A 430 5.59 22.38 -17.76
N CYS A 431 4.54 22.83 -18.43
CA CYS A 431 3.21 22.85 -17.82
C CYS A 431 2.73 21.43 -17.47
N PHE A 432 2.37 21.25 -16.20
CA PHE A 432 2.04 19.95 -15.61
C PHE A 432 0.81 20.09 -14.72
N VAL A 433 -0.31 19.58 -15.22
CA VAL A 433 -1.61 19.63 -14.52
C VAL A 433 -1.74 18.40 -13.62
N ARG A 434 -2.04 18.62 -12.35
CA ARG A 434 -2.34 17.60 -11.33
C ARG A 434 -3.84 17.39 -11.24
N THR A 435 -4.32 16.27 -11.76
CA THR A 435 -5.77 15.97 -11.85
C THR A 435 -6.49 16.09 -10.50
N SER A 436 -5.90 15.60 -9.40
CA SER A 436 -6.51 15.67 -8.05
C SER A 436 -6.54 17.07 -7.42
N ARG A 437 -5.79 18.04 -7.97
CA ARG A 437 -5.62 19.40 -7.43
C ARG A 437 -6.25 20.48 -8.32
N GLU A 438 -6.37 20.23 -9.62
CA GLU A 438 -6.75 21.25 -10.61
C GLU A 438 -8.02 20.89 -11.40
N ILE A 439 -8.42 19.61 -11.42
CA ILE A 439 -9.52 19.09 -12.24
C ILE A 439 -10.64 18.49 -11.40
N PHE A 440 -10.31 17.55 -10.50
CA PHE A 440 -11.28 16.87 -9.65
C PHE A 440 -10.75 16.78 -8.21
N VAL A 441 -11.07 17.81 -7.42
CA VAL A 441 -10.61 17.94 -6.05
C VAL A 441 -11.54 17.19 -5.11
N LYS A 442 -11.09 16.03 -4.61
CA LYS A 442 -11.86 15.13 -3.74
C LYS A 442 -11.17 14.75 -2.42
N HIS A 443 -10.01 15.33 -2.15
CA HIS A 443 -9.19 15.03 -0.98
C HIS A 443 -9.87 15.46 0.32
N LEU A 444 -9.68 14.69 1.39
CA LEU A 444 -10.37 14.90 2.68
C LEU A 444 -10.10 16.28 3.29
N SER A 445 -8.93 16.87 3.08
CA SER A 445 -8.66 18.25 3.55
C SER A 445 -9.59 19.29 2.94
N VAL A 446 -10.24 18.99 1.81
CA VAL A 446 -11.18 19.87 1.10
C VAL A 446 -12.62 19.42 1.36
N VAL A 447 -12.91 18.13 1.16
CA VAL A 447 -14.29 17.58 1.27
C VAL A 447 -14.74 17.28 2.69
N GLU A 448 -13.85 17.46 3.66
CA GLU A 448 -14.09 17.46 5.12
C GLU A 448 -13.41 18.68 5.80
N ASP A 449 -13.23 19.79 5.07
CA ASP A 449 -12.67 21.01 5.67
C ASP A 449 -13.52 21.44 6.89
N PRO A 450 -12.92 21.50 8.10
CA PRO A 450 -13.64 21.67 9.36
C PRO A 450 -14.27 23.06 9.53
N ILE A 451 -14.08 23.97 8.57
CA ILE A 451 -14.66 25.32 8.53
C ILE A 451 -15.52 25.49 7.27
N ARG A 452 -15.06 25.05 6.10
CA ARG A 452 -15.73 25.30 4.81
C ARG A 452 -16.86 24.34 4.51
N THR A 453 -16.79 23.07 4.93
CA THR A 453 -17.87 22.08 4.71
C THR A 453 -18.83 21.96 5.88
N THR A 454 -18.86 22.93 6.80
CA THR A 454 -19.71 22.92 8.00
C THR A 454 -19.97 24.35 8.54
N PHE A 455 -20.98 24.53 9.38
CA PHE A 455 -21.24 25.77 10.13
C PHE A 455 -20.61 25.78 11.53
N ASN A 456 -19.75 24.81 11.85
CA ASN A 456 -19.05 24.71 13.13
C ASN A 456 -17.90 25.73 13.32
N GLY A 457 -17.52 26.46 12.27
CA GLY A 457 -16.53 27.54 12.32
C GLY A 457 -17.04 28.81 13.04
N PRO A 458 -16.18 29.82 13.27
CA PRO A 458 -16.61 31.09 13.84
C PRO A 458 -17.69 31.75 12.96
N PRO A 459 -18.81 32.24 13.49
CA PRO A 459 -19.91 32.81 12.69
C PRO A 459 -19.51 34.01 11.83
N GLU A 460 -18.50 34.77 12.27
CA GLU A 460 -17.92 35.93 11.59
C GLU A 460 -16.79 35.59 10.60
N ASP A 461 -16.36 34.33 10.51
CA ASP A 461 -15.32 33.89 9.57
C ASP A 461 -15.93 33.65 8.17
N PRO A 462 -15.47 34.36 7.11
CA PRO A 462 -16.03 34.22 5.76
C PRO A 462 -15.76 32.85 5.12
N ARG A 463 -14.94 31.99 5.75
CA ARG A 463 -14.76 30.59 5.36
C ARG A 463 -15.90 29.70 5.84
N THR A 464 -16.62 30.09 6.92
CA THR A 464 -17.61 29.24 7.58
C THR A 464 -18.77 28.89 6.64
N GLY A 465 -18.87 27.60 6.34
CA GLY A 465 -19.87 27.00 5.46
C GLY A 465 -19.67 27.25 3.96
N ALA A 466 -18.53 27.81 3.51
CA ALA A 466 -18.31 28.25 2.12
C ALA A 466 -18.57 27.17 1.03
N TRP A 467 -18.40 25.90 1.36
CA TRP A 467 -18.63 24.75 0.47
C TRP A 467 -19.78 23.84 0.93
N THR A 468 -20.62 24.31 1.86
CA THR A 468 -21.84 23.60 2.26
C THR A 468 -22.93 23.73 1.20
N PHE A 469 -23.77 22.70 1.08
CA PHE A 469 -24.98 22.78 0.26
C PHE A 469 -25.87 23.97 0.66
N ALA A 470 -25.94 24.28 1.96
CA ALA A 470 -26.69 25.43 2.48
C ALA A 470 -26.22 26.75 1.90
N ARG A 471 -24.92 27.08 2.00
CA ARG A 471 -24.37 28.34 1.47
C ARG A 471 -24.59 28.47 -0.03
N LEU A 472 -24.37 27.39 -0.77
CA LEU A 472 -24.56 27.37 -2.23
C LEU A 472 -26.03 27.60 -2.62
N MET A 473 -26.98 27.06 -1.84
CA MET A 473 -28.41 27.32 -2.00
C MET A 473 -28.82 28.73 -1.58
N GLU A 474 -28.27 29.23 -0.47
CA GLU A 474 -28.43 30.61 0.00
C GLU A 474 -27.93 31.62 -1.04
N ASP A 475 -26.81 31.36 -1.71
CA ASP A 475 -26.23 32.27 -2.69
C ASP A 475 -26.96 32.26 -4.04
N MET A 476 -27.57 31.14 -4.43
CA MET A 476 -28.34 31.03 -5.67
C MET A 476 -29.83 31.39 -5.53
N ALA A 477 -30.41 31.36 -4.33
CA ALA A 477 -31.82 31.72 -4.10
C ALA A 477 -32.08 33.23 -4.29
N PRO A 478 -33.33 33.70 -4.50
CA PRO A 478 -33.63 35.12 -4.66
C PRO A 478 -33.11 35.94 -3.47
N THR A 479 -33.45 35.52 -2.25
CA THR A 479 -32.79 35.91 -1.00
C THR A 479 -32.34 34.68 -0.20
N PRO A 480 -31.35 34.80 0.71
CA PRO A 480 -30.89 33.65 1.51
C PRO A 480 -32.00 33.03 2.36
N ALA A 481 -32.95 33.84 2.84
CA ALA A 481 -34.09 33.38 3.65
C ALA A 481 -35.10 32.53 2.85
N GLU A 482 -35.07 32.57 1.51
CA GLU A 482 -35.95 31.78 0.64
C GLU A 482 -35.31 30.45 0.22
N ALA A 483 -34.02 30.23 0.49
CA ALA A 483 -33.32 29.01 0.12
C ALA A 483 -33.95 27.72 0.69
N PRO A 484 -34.41 27.65 1.95
CA PRO A 484 -35.11 26.46 2.46
C PRO A 484 -36.37 26.12 1.67
N ALA A 485 -37.17 27.14 1.31
CA ALA A 485 -38.40 26.97 0.54
C ALA A 485 -38.11 26.54 -0.92
N MET A 486 -37.03 27.06 -1.52
CA MET A 486 -36.59 26.66 -2.86
C MET A 486 -36.12 25.21 -2.90
N VAL A 487 -35.32 24.78 -1.90
CA VAL A 487 -34.87 23.38 -1.77
C VAL A 487 -36.06 22.45 -1.52
N GLU A 488 -36.96 22.81 -0.61
CA GLU A 488 -38.16 22.00 -0.32
C GLU A 488 -39.09 21.90 -1.53
N GLN A 489 -39.31 22.99 -2.28
CA GLN A 489 -40.08 22.97 -3.53
C GLN A 489 -39.43 22.01 -4.56
N MET A 490 -38.10 22.06 -4.72
CA MET A 490 -37.39 21.16 -5.62
C MET A 490 -37.59 19.69 -5.23
N LEU A 491 -37.36 19.35 -3.95
CA LEU A 491 -37.49 17.97 -3.44
C LEU A 491 -38.94 17.45 -3.52
N ASN A 492 -39.93 18.32 -3.36
CA ASN A 492 -41.34 17.96 -3.51
C ASN A 492 -41.72 17.54 -4.95
N THR A 493 -40.92 17.85 -5.97
CA THR A 493 -41.17 17.39 -7.36
C THR A 493 -41.03 15.88 -7.56
N TRP A 494 -40.47 15.16 -6.58
CA TRP A 494 -40.46 13.69 -6.58
C TRP A 494 -41.74 13.08 -5.94
N LEU A 495 -42.58 13.86 -5.25
CA LEU A 495 -43.79 13.33 -4.60
C LEU A 495 -44.96 13.10 -5.59
N THR A 496 -44.91 13.72 -6.77
CA THR A 496 -45.93 13.61 -7.83
C THR A 496 -45.28 13.50 -9.21
N ASP A 497 -46.03 12.95 -10.17
CA ASP A 497 -45.62 12.94 -11.58
C ASP A 497 -45.45 14.39 -12.09
N GLN A 498 -44.32 14.67 -12.73
CA GLN A 498 -44.08 15.93 -13.42
C GLN A 498 -44.26 15.74 -14.93
N VAL A 499 -44.47 16.84 -15.66
CA VAL A 499 -44.47 16.84 -17.14
C VAL A 499 -43.41 17.81 -17.61
N VAL A 500 -42.38 17.29 -18.30
CA VAL A 500 -41.24 18.06 -18.81
C VAL A 500 -41.11 17.76 -20.30
N ASN A 501 -41.16 18.81 -21.13
CA ASN A 501 -41.21 18.69 -22.59
C ASN A 501 -42.26 17.69 -23.11
N GLY A 502 -43.43 17.61 -22.46
CA GLY A 502 -44.50 16.67 -22.82
C GLY A 502 -44.28 15.21 -22.40
N PHE A 503 -43.12 14.87 -21.83
CA PHE A 503 -42.85 13.55 -21.24
C PHE A 503 -43.22 13.54 -19.76
N THR A 504 -43.79 12.43 -19.28
CA THR A 504 -44.05 12.21 -17.86
C THR A 504 -42.78 11.78 -17.15
N VAL A 505 -42.35 12.54 -16.14
CA VAL A 505 -41.29 12.18 -15.21
C VAL A 505 -41.98 11.61 -13.95
N PRO A 506 -41.93 10.29 -13.69
CA PRO A 506 -42.75 9.65 -12.65
C PRO A 506 -42.44 10.12 -11.22
N ALA A 507 -43.41 10.02 -10.32
CA ALA A 507 -43.17 10.19 -8.88
C ALA A 507 -42.20 9.12 -8.32
N ARG A 508 -41.35 9.52 -7.37
CA ARG A 508 -40.54 8.63 -6.52
C ARG A 508 -40.71 9.04 -5.05
N PRO A 509 -41.85 8.69 -4.42
CA PRO A 509 -42.24 9.21 -3.11
C PRO A 509 -41.32 8.80 -1.96
N ALA A 510 -40.40 7.86 -2.17
CA ALA A 510 -39.33 7.54 -1.23
C ALA A 510 -38.41 8.74 -0.89
N ILE A 511 -38.43 9.83 -1.68
CA ILE A 511 -37.79 11.10 -1.32
C ILE A 511 -38.18 11.58 0.08
N GLN A 512 -39.43 11.28 0.50
CA GLN A 512 -39.94 11.62 1.82
C GLN A 512 -39.09 10.94 2.91
N GLN A 513 -38.93 9.62 2.85
CA GLN A 513 -38.21 8.85 3.87
C GLN A 513 -36.68 8.96 3.75
N VAL A 514 -36.15 9.04 2.53
CA VAL A 514 -34.69 9.02 2.31
C VAL A 514 -34.06 10.38 2.60
N VAL A 515 -34.79 11.48 2.37
CA VAL A 515 -34.27 12.85 2.49
C VAL A 515 -35.11 13.73 3.42
N LEU A 516 -36.41 13.91 3.18
CA LEU A 516 -37.20 14.96 3.87
C LEU A 516 -37.51 14.66 5.34
N ASP A 517 -37.68 13.38 5.71
CA ASP A 517 -37.95 12.93 7.08
C ASP A 517 -36.66 12.91 7.94
N GLU A 518 -35.51 12.70 7.31
CA GLU A 518 -34.19 12.70 7.96
C GLU A 518 -33.61 14.13 8.10
N TRP A 519 -34.09 15.10 7.33
CA TRP A 519 -33.60 16.48 7.33
C TRP A 519 -34.22 17.28 8.49
N PRO A 520 -33.42 17.80 9.45
CA PRO A 520 -33.93 18.60 10.55
C PRO A 520 -34.69 19.85 10.10
N ARG A 521 -35.68 20.26 10.91
CA ARG A 521 -36.50 21.45 10.68
C ARG A 521 -36.14 22.57 11.66
N SER A 522 -36.07 23.78 11.14
CA SER A 522 -36.00 25.02 11.91
C SER A 522 -37.29 25.22 12.75
N PRO A 523 -37.26 26.08 13.80
CA PRO A 523 -38.44 26.34 14.65
C PRO A 523 -39.68 26.91 13.93
N ASP A 524 -39.51 27.44 12.71
CA ASP A 524 -40.59 27.92 11.84
C ASP A 524 -41.18 26.84 10.90
N GLY A 525 -40.62 25.62 10.93
CA GLY A 525 -41.01 24.48 10.10
C GLY A 525 -40.26 24.35 8.77
N SER A 526 -39.40 25.31 8.41
CA SER A 526 -38.55 25.23 7.22
C SER A 526 -37.43 24.17 7.38
N LEU A 527 -36.86 23.70 6.28
CA LEU A 527 -35.65 22.86 6.30
C LEU A 527 -34.47 23.63 6.94
N ASP A 528 -33.83 23.07 7.96
CA ASP A 528 -32.56 23.59 8.45
C ASP A 528 -31.45 23.17 7.48
N LEU A 529 -31.14 24.05 6.52
CA LEU A 529 -30.11 23.77 5.52
C LEU A 529 -28.72 23.55 6.14
N THR A 530 -28.44 24.11 7.32
CA THR A 530 -27.15 23.92 8.01
C THR A 530 -26.94 22.48 8.49
N GLN A 531 -28.03 21.70 8.56
CA GLN A 531 -28.05 20.27 8.89
C GLN A 531 -28.46 19.41 7.68
N ALA A 532 -28.15 19.85 6.45
CA ALA A 532 -28.43 19.09 5.24
C ALA A 532 -27.82 17.67 5.29
N PRO A 533 -28.59 16.61 4.95
CA PRO A 533 -28.13 15.22 4.95
C PRO A 533 -27.29 14.92 3.68
N LEU A 534 -26.25 15.72 3.46
CA LEU A 534 -25.43 15.76 2.26
C LEU A 534 -23.95 15.88 2.62
N LEU A 535 -23.10 15.07 1.99
CA LEU A 535 -21.64 15.20 2.05
C LEU A 535 -21.08 15.70 0.73
N LEU A 536 -20.12 16.61 0.79
CA LEU A 536 -19.33 16.98 -0.38
C LEU A 536 -18.49 15.76 -0.83
N LEU A 537 -18.57 15.42 -2.11
CA LEU A 537 -17.81 14.35 -2.77
C LEU A 537 -16.64 14.89 -3.58
N GLY A 538 -16.76 16.12 -4.08
CA GLY A 538 -15.67 16.83 -4.73
C GLY A 538 -16.08 18.17 -5.35
N ILE A 539 -15.07 18.97 -5.66
CA ILE A 539 -15.15 20.22 -6.41
C ILE A 539 -14.47 19.96 -7.76
N VAL A 540 -15.13 20.29 -8.87
CA VAL A 540 -14.70 19.89 -10.22
C VAL A 540 -14.56 21.10 -11.12
N ASN A 541 -13.41 21.20 -11.77
CA ASN A 541 -13.14 22.11 -12.89
C ASN A 541 -13.49 21.41 -14.21
N ARG A 542 -14.20 22.12 -15.08
CA ARG A 542 -14.60 21.73 -16.42
C ARG A 542 -14.32 22.85 -17.42
N ILE A 543 -13.06 23.28 -17.49
CA ILE A 543 -12.61 24.26 -18.49
C ILE A 543 -12.70 23.72 -19.93
N ASP A 544 -12.80 22.39 -20.07
CA ASP A 544 -12.99 21.66 -21.33
C ASP A 544 -14.34 21.94 -22.01
N VAL A 545 -15.35 22.39 -21.25
CA VAL A 545 -16.65 22.81 -21.82
C VAL A 545 -16.77 24.33 -21.95
N ARG A 546 -15.64 25.03 -22.13
CA ARG A 546 -15.63 26.48 -22.41
C ARG A 546 -16.41 26.82 -23.67
N ASN A 547 -17.21 27.88 -23.61
CA ASN A 547 -17.92 28.43 -24.75
C ASN A 547 -18.02 29.95 -24.59
N LEU A 548 -17.05 30.66 -25.18
CA LEU A 548 -16.98 32.10 -25.08
C LEU A 548 -18.16 32.79 -25.81
N ALA A 549 -18.74 32.17 -26.84
CA ALA A 549 -19.94 32.67 -27.51
C ALA A 549 -21.19 32.60 -26.63
N GLU A 550 -21.21 31.70 -25.63
CA GLU A 550 -22.22 31.63 -24.56
C GLU A 550 -21.80 32.36 -23.27
N GLY A 551 -20.66 33.07 -23.29
CA GLY A 551 -20.21 33.91 -22.19
C GLY A 551 -19.60 33.14 -20.99
N HIS A 552 -18.97 31.97 -21.23
CA HIS A 552 -18.32 31.23 -20.15
C HIS A 552 -17.01 30.53 -20.52
N ALA A 553 -16.06 30.57 -19.58
CA ALA A 553 -14.77 29.87 -19.63
C ALA A 553 -14.88 28.37 -19.33
N GLY A 554 -16.08 27.84 -19.10
CA GLY A 554 -16.31 26.43 -18.78
C GLY A 554 -17.28 26.30 -17.62
N GLU A 555 -17.12 25.25 -16.83
CA GLU A 555 -17.94 25.01 -15.65
C GLU A 555 -17.12 24.74 -14.38
N GLY A 556 -17.62 25.25 -13.26
CA GLY A 556 -17.22 24.84 -11.91
C GLY A 556 -18.35 24.04 -11.28
N ARG A 557 -18.05 22.92 -10.62
CA ARG A 557 -19.08 22.03 -10.07
C ARG A 557 -18.84 21.65 -8.62
N PHE A 558 -19.93 21.56 -7.86
CA PHE A 558 -19.96 20.93 -6.54
C PHE A 558 -20.78 19.64 -6.62
N VAL A 559 -20.19 18.52 -6.21
CA VAL A 559 -20.84 17.20 -6.22
C VAL A 559 -21.14 16.79 -4.78
N PHE A 560 -22.41 16.65 -4.43
CA PHE A 560 -22.88 16.17 -3.13
C PHE A 560 -23.44 14.75 -3.23
N GLY A 561 -23.28 13.95 -2.18
CA GLY A 561 -23.91 12.64 -1.99
C GLY A 561 -24.86 12.67 -0.80
N VAL A 562 -26.05 12.08 -0.96
CA VAL A 562 -27.03 11.96 0.12
C VAL A 562 -26.56 10.97 1.18
N VAL A 563 -26.80 11.28 2.45
CA VAL A 563 -26.66 10.38 3.58
C VAL A 563 -28.05 10.17 4.18
N SER A 564 -28.40 8.93 4.50
CA SER A 564 -29.65 8.60 5.19
C SER A 564 -29.35 7.56 6.26
N GLN A 565 -29.87 7.75 7.48
CA GLN A 565 -29.59 6.88 8.64
C GLN A 565 -28.08 6.70 8.95
N GLY A 566 -27.27 7.71 8.60
CA GLY A 566 -25.81 7.69 8.75
C GLY A 566 -25.04 6.95 7.64
N PHE A 567 -25.72 6.41 6.62
CA PHE A 567 -25.10 5.68 5.51
C PHE A 567 -25.18 6.46 4.18
N PRO A 568 -24.11 6.48 3.37
CA PRO A 568 -24.14 7.09 2.03
C PRO A 568 -25.14 6.36 1.13
N GLN A 569 -26.00 7.13 0.47
CA GLN A 569 -27.02 6.64 -0.45
C GLN A 569 -26.56 6.76 -1.89
N GLN A 570 -27.03 5.87 -2.75
CA GLN A 570 -26.82 5.91 -4.20
C GLN A 570 -27.71 7.00 -4.84
N PHE A 571 -27.42 8.24 -4.46
CA PHE A 571 -28.10 9.47 -4.83
C PHE A 571 -27.10 10.64 -4.69
N THR A 572 -26.79 11.29 -5.81
CA THR A 572 -25.96 12.51 -5.87
C THR A 572 -26.76 13.72 -6.33
N ILE A 573 -26.34 14.90 -5.88
CA ILE A 573 -26.82 16.21 -6.30
C ILE A 573 -25.61 17.02 -6.77
N ILE A 574 -25.65 17.50 -8.01
CA ILE A 574 -24.54 18.16 -8.69
C ILE A 574 -24.97 19.58 -9.04
N LEU A 575 -24.23 20.58 -8.56
CA LEU A 575 -24.43 21.98 -8.92
C LEU A 575 -23.43 22.33 -10.02
N GLU A 576 -23.90 22.63 -11.22
CA GLU A 576 -23.05 22.93 -12.39
C GLU A 576 -23.16 24.43 -12.71
N TYR A 577 -22.13 25.20 -12.33
CA TYR A 577 -22.05 26.65 -12.49
C TYR A 577 -21.22 27.01 -13.72
N LYS A 578 -21.67 28.00 -14.51
CA LYS A 578 -20.86 28.54 -15.62
C LYS A 578 -19.78 29.47 -15.07
N LEU A 579 -18.53 29.31 -15.49
CA LEU A 579 -17.43 30.22 -15.15
C LEU A 579 -17.56 31.50 -16.00
N PRO A 580 -17.96 32.67 -15.46
CA PRO A 580 -18.29 33.82 -16.32
C PRO A 580 -17.06 34.35 -17.07
N ALA A 581 -17.21 34.60 -18.37
CA ALA A 581 -16.16 35.14 -19.24
C ALA A 581 -16.76 35.96 -20.39
N SER A 582 -16.08 37.02 -20.84
CA SER A 582 -16.50 37.85 -21.99
C SER A 582 -15.41 38.01 -23.04
N THR A 583 -14.17 37.63 -22.72
CA THR A 583 -12.99 37.68 -23.58
C THR A 583 -12.15 36.41 -23.43
N GLU A 584 -11.24 36.15 -24.37
CA GLU A 584 -10.28 35.05 -24.27
C GLU A 584 -9.32 35.24 -23.07
N ALA A 585 -9.03 36.49 -22.69
CA ALA A 585 -8.24 36.80 -21.50
C ALA A 585 -8.95 36.29 -20.21
N ASP A 586 -10.27 36.46 -20.08
CA ASP A 586 -11.01 35.91 -18.94
C ASP A 586 -10.90 34.38 -18.88
N VAL A 587 -10.87 33.70 -20.03
CA VAL A 587 -10.71 32.23 -20.11
C VAL A 587 -9.32 31.80 -19.65
N LEU A 588 -8.28 32.52 -20.08
CA LEU A 588 -6.90 32.29 -19.65
C LEU A 588 -6.71 32.60 -18.16
N ASP A 589 -7.34 33.64 -17.62
CA ASP A 589 -7.32 33.94 -16.19
C ASP A 589 -7.91 32.77 -15.38
N TRP A 590 -9.09 32.26 -15.76
CA TRP A 590 -9.67 31.05 -15.15
C TRP A 590 -8.75 29.83 -15.26
N ALA A 591 -8.10 29.61 -16.41
CA ALA A 591 -7.15 28.50 -16.60
C ALA A 591 -5.95 28.60 -15.65
N ASN A 592 -5.34 29.78 -15.58
CA ASN A 592 -4.17 30.06 -14.74
C ASN A 592 -4.50 29.96 -13.25
N ASP A 593 -5.66 30.45 -12.82
CA ASP A 593 -6.10 30.35 -11.43
C ASP A 593 -6.29 28.89 -10.99
N TRP A 594 -6.96 28.07 -11.80
CA TRP A 594 -7.09 26.64 -11.54
C TRP A 594 -5.74 25.93 -11.57
N HIS A 595 -4.85 26.26 -12.51
CA HIS A 595 -3.54 25.63 -12.63
C HIS A 595 -2.61 25.98 -11.46
N ALA A 596 -2.67 27.20 -10.94
CA ALA A 596 -1.86 27.65 -9.80
C ALA A 596 -2.04 26.74 -8.56
N LEU A 597 -3.22 26.15 -8.36
CA LEU A 597 -3.49 25.17 -7.29
C LEU A 597 -2.53 23.98 -7.29
N GLY A 598 -2.07 23.53 -8.47
CA GLY A 598 -1.15 22.40 -8.62
C GLY A 598 0.24 22.60 -8.01
N SER A 599 0.63 23.87 -7.83
CA SER A 599 1.91 24.28 -7.27
C SER A 599 1.88 24.53 -5.75
N LEU A 600 0.69 24.59 -5.14
CA LEU A 600 0.55 24.89 -3.72
C LEU A 600 0.83 23.64 -2.86
N PRO A 601 1.34 23.81 -1.62
CA PRO A 601 1.50 22.70 -0.68
C PRO A 601 0.17 21.99 -0.44
N PHE A 602 0.16 20.66 -0.46
CA PHE A 602 -1.07 19.88 -0.38
C PHE A 602 -0.92 18.66 0.54
N PRO A 603 -1.82 18.45 1.51
CA PRO A 603 -2.92 19.33 1.92
C PRO A 603 -2.45 20.58 2.69
N SER A 604 -3.09 21.73 2.46
CA SER A 604 -2.84 22.96 3.24
C SER A 604 -4.03 23.92 3.26
N GLU A 605 -4.04 24.83 4.25
CA GLU A 605 -4.97 25.97 4.27
C GLU A 605 -4.70 26.98 3.13
N GLU A 606 -3.45 27.08 2.65
CA GLU A 606 -3.07 27.93 1.52
C GLU A 606 -3.77 27.47 0.24
N TYR A 607 -3.73 26.17 -0.03
CA TYR A 607 -4.48 25.53 -1.09
C TYR A 607 -6.00 25.72 -0.93
N ASN A 608 -6.55 25.46 0.27
CA ASN A 608 -7.99 25.59 0.50
C ASN A 608 -8.48 27.04 0.37
N ALA A 609 -7.67 28.03 0.73
CA ALA A 609 -7.97 29.44 0.54
C ALA A 609 -8.00 29.82 -0.95
N ALA A 610 -6.99 29.42 -1.74
CA ALA A 610 -6.97 29.66 -3.18
C ALA A 610 -8.16 29.00 -3.89
N LEU A 611 -8.49 27.75 -3.54
CA LEU A 611 -9.68 27.06 -4.06
C LEU A 611 -10.99 27.76 -3.63
N GLN A 612 -11.05 28.35 -2.44
CA GLN A 612 -12.22 29.13 -2.01
C GLN A 612 -12.37 30.42 -2.84
N ASP A 613 -11.29 31.12 -3.13
CA ASP A 613 -11.32 32.35 -3.94
C ASP A 613 -11.81 32.08 -5.37
N ILE A 614 -11.35 30.98 -5.98
CA ILE A 614 -11.81 30.49 -7.29
C ILE A 614 -13.30 30.12 -7.23
N THR A 615 -13.70 29.31 -6.25
CA THR A 615 -15.09 28.81 -6.17
C THR A 615 -16.09 29.91 -5.85
N SER A 616 -15.71 30.88 -5.02
CA SER A 616 -16.55 32.02 -4.65
C SER A 616 -16.85 32.94 -5.83
N ARG A 617 -15.96 33.03 -6.84
CA ARG A 617 -16.19 33.82 -8.06
C ARG A 617 -17.29 33.28 -8.98
N PHE A 618 -17.54 31.96 -8.97
CA PHE A 618 -18.62 31.37 -9.76
C PHE A 618 -19.86 31.02 -8.91
N ALA A 619 -19.68 30.46 -7.71
CA ALA A 619 -20.80 29.98 -6.91
C ALA A 619 -21.43 31.06 -6.00
N GLY A 620 -20.69 32.13 -5.72
CA GLY A 620 -21.13 33.21 -4.83
C GLY A 620 -22.30 34.02 -5.38
N ARG A 621 -23.05 34.66 -4.47
CA ARG A 621 -24.18 35.51 -4.80
C ARG A 621 -23.79 36.65 -5.75
N ASN A 622 -24.57 36.85 -6.81
CA ASN A 622 -24.32 37.81 -7.90
C ASN A 622 -23.08 37.53 -8.77
N ALA A 623 -22.55 36.29 -8.81
CA ALA A 623 -21.48 35.91 -9.73
C ALA A 623 -21.80 36.17 -11.22
N ALA A 624 -23.08 36.13 -11.62
CA ALA A 624 -23.52 36.45 -12.98
C ALA A 624 -24.78 37.35 -12.96
N PRO A 625 -24.64 38.68 -12.76
CA PRO A 625 -25.77 39.59 -12.51
C PRO A 625 -26.87 39.65 -13.59
N GLY A 626 -26.59 39.18 -14.81
CA GLY A 626 -27.56 39.10 -15.91
C GLY A 626 -28.41 37.82 -15.95
N ARG A 627 -28.18 36.87 -15.03
CA ARG A 627 -28.90 35.58 -14.92
C ARG A 627 -29.91 35.61 -13.75
N PRO A 628 -30.87 34.67 -13.67
CA PRO A 628 -31.80 34.58 -12.54
C PRO A 628 -31.08 34.62 -11.19
N ASN A 629 -31.59 35.45 -10.27
CA ASN A 629 -31.01 35.75 -8.95
C ASN A 629 -29.55 36.25 -8.95
N GLY A 630 -28.99 36.61 -10.10
CA GLY A 630 -27.56 36.89 -10.26
C GLY A 630 -26.66 35.65 -10.16
N SER A 631 -27.24 34.43 -10.17
CA SER A 631 -26.47 33.18 -10.04
C SER A 631 -25.87 32.73 -11.38
N SER A 632 -24.63 32.24 -11.35
CA SER A 632 -24.00 31.64 -12.53
C SER A 632 -24.45 30.20 -12.82
N LEU A 633 -25.34 29.63 -12.00
CA LEU A 633 -25.82 28.25 -12.16
C LEU A 633 -26.29 28.00 -13.60
N GLY A 634 -25.69 27.02 -14.26
CA GLY A 634 -26.12 26.46 -15.53
C GLY A 634 -27.30 25.54 -15.31
N GLN A 635 -27.05 24.44 -14.60
CA GLN A 635 -28.06 23.49 -14.16
C GLN A 635 -27.70 22.84 -12.81
N LEU A 636 -28.70 22.32 -12.11
CA LEU A 636 -28.54 21.33 -11.06
C LEU A 636 -28.95 19.97 -11.62
N ARG A 637 -28.13 18.94 -11.39
CA ARG A 637 -28.43 17.57 -11.81
C ARG A 637 -28.50 16.63 -10.61
N THR A 638 -29.46 15.72 -10.62
CA THR A 638 -29.55 14.66 -9.61
C THR A 638 -29.46 13.31 -10.27
N ASN A 639 -28.75 12.37 -9.67
CA ASN A 639 -28.55 11.02 -10.20
C ASN A 639 -28.80 10.03 -9.05
N GLU A 640 -29.83 9.18 -9.16
CA GLU A 640 -30.22 8.28 -8.06
C GLU A 640 -30.90 6.96 -8.47
N ILE A 641 -30.77 5.95 -7.61
CA ILE A 641 -31.61 4.74 -7.54
C ILE A 641 -32.14 4.49 -6.13
N ALA A 642 -31.71 5.28 -5.15
CA ALA A 642 -32.09 5.15 -3.75
C ALA A 642 -33.60 5.39 -3.53
N LEU A 643 -34.28 6.09 -4.44
CA LEU A 643 -35.69 6.39 -4.34
C LEU A 643 -36.57 5.36 -5.07
N ALA A 644 -36.10 4.86 -6.23
CA ALA A 644 -36.74 3.77 -6.97
C ALA A 644 -35.79 3.12 -7.99
N GLY A 645 -36.09 1.88 -8.39
CA GLY A 645 -35.52 1.27 -9.60
C GLY A 645 -36.43 1.49 -10.82
N PRO A 646 -35.89 1.70 -12.04
CA PRO A 646 -34.46 1.82 -12.40
C PRO A 646 -33.85 3.15 -11.91
N TRP A 647 -32.54 3.33 -12.08
CA TRP A 647 -31.88 4.63 -11.93
C TRP A 647 -32.59 5.72 -12.73
N GLU A 648 -32.63 6.93 -12.19
CA GLU A 648 -33.03 8.14 -12.91
C GLU A 648 -32.04 9.29 -12.69
N LEU A 649 -31.77 10.02 -13.77
CA LEU A 649 -31.18 11.35 -13.74
C LEU A 649 -32.24 12.40 -14.06
N ARG A 650 -32.30 13.47 -13.27
CA ARG A 650 -33.15 14.65 -13.48
C ARG A 650 -32.30 15.92 -13.54
N GLU A 651 -32.78 16.92 -14.26
CA GLU A 651 -32.15 18.23 -14.38
C GLU A 651 -33.10 19.32 -13.87
N PHE A 652 -32.53 20.38 -13.29
CA PHE A 652 -33.24 21.53 -12.77
C PHE A 652 -32.52 22.82 -13.13
N VAL A 653 -33.27 23.88 -13.40
CA VAL A 653 -32.73 25.24 -13.66
C VAL A 653 -33.45 26.28 -12.82
N LEU A 654 -32.82 27.44 -12.62
CA LEU A 654 -33.49 28.58 -12.00
C LEU A 654 -34.54 29.17 -12.95
N SER A 655 -35.78 29.22 -12.48
CA SER A 655 -36.87 29.91 -13.16
C SER A 655 -36.61 31.41 -13.27
N ALA A 656 -36.73 32.00 -14.46
CA ALA A 656 -36.65 33.45 -14.63
C ALA A 656 -37.85 34.20 -14.00
N ASP A 657 -38.99 33.51 -13.85
CA ASP A 657 -40.24 34.12 -13.34
C ASP A 657 -40.32 34.11 -11.80
N THR A 658 -39.81 33.05 -11.16
CA THR A 658 -39.90 32.85 -9.70
C THR A 658 -38.56 32.86 -8.98
N GLY A 659 -37.44 32.76 -9.72
CA GLY A 659 -36.11 32.58 -9.15
C GLY A 659 -35.90 31.23 -8.43
N PHE A 660 -36.89 30.32 -8.43
CA PHE A 660 -36.77 29.02 -7.78
C PHE A 660 -36.37 27.94 -8.78
N LEU A 661 -35.75 26.87 -8.27
CA LEU A 661 -35.44 25.68 -9.06
C LEU A 661 -36.73 25.00 -9.57
N ARG A 662 -36.74 24.66 -10.85
CA ARG A 662 -37.82 23.92 -11.54
C ARG A 662 -37.24 22.73 -12.31
N PRO A 663 -37.98 21.62 -12.51
CA PRO A 663 -37.59 20.55 -13.42
C PRO A 663 -37.35 21.07 -14.84
N GLU A 664 -36.35 20.52 -15.52
CA GLU A 664 -35.93 20.90 -16.86
C GLU A 664 -35.52 19.66 -17.67
N THR A 665 -35.52 19.81 -18.99
CA THR A 665 -35.04 18.79 -19.94
C THR A 665 -33.59 18.39 -19.70
N VAL A 666 -33.30 17.09 -19.77
CA VAL A 666 -31.94 16.55 -19.62
C VAL A 666 -31.14 16.80 -20.90
N LYS A 667 -30.14 17.69 -20.85
CA LYS A 667 -29.41 18.09 -22.07
C LYS A 667 -28.73 16.91 -22.77
N LEU A 668 -28.68 17.01 -24.10
CA LEU A 668 -28.13 16.01 -25.03
C LEU A 668 -28.75 14.60 -24.96
N THR A 669 -29.83 14.40 -24.21
CA THR A 669 -30.43 13.07 -24.00
C THR A 669 -31.88 13.09 -24.49
N PRO A 670 -32.23 12.47 -25.64
CA PRO A 670 -33.64 12.32 -26.01
C PRO A 670 -34.35 11.33 -25.08
N ASP A 671 -35.68 11.35 -25.11
CA ASP A 671 -36.47 10.37 -24.37
C ASP A 671 -36.12 8.93 -24.80
N ILE A 672 -36.01 8.03 -23.83
CA ILE A 672 -35.56 6.65 -24.07
C ILE A 672 -36.54 5.85 -24.95
N GLY A 673 -37.79 6.28 -25.08
CA GLY A 673 -38.76 5.73 -26.03
C GLY A 673 -38.37 5.88 -27.51
N PHE A 674 -37.35 6.68 -27.83
CA PHE A 674 -36.77 6.77 -29.18
C PHE A 674 -35.67 5.73 -29.46
N ASP A 675 -35.20 4.95 -28.49
CA ASP A 675 -34.26 3.86 -28.76
C ASP A 675 -34.91 2.81 -29.69
N GLY A 676 -34.13 2.24 -30.60
CA GLY A 676 -34.62 1.37 -31.67
C GLY A 676 -35.44 2.06 -32.77
N SER A 677 -35.73 3.36 -32.68
CA SER A 677 -36.66 4.05 -33.58
C SER A 677 -36.04 4.62 -34.86
N ALA A 678 -36.83 4.67 -35.93
CA ALA A 678 -36.44 5.37 -37.17
C ALA A 678 -36.23 6.88 -36.96
N THR A 679 -36.86 7.48 -35.95
CA THR A 679 -36.69 8.89 -35.56
C THR A 679 -35.29 9.15 -35.02
N LEU A 680 -34.79 8.26 -34.13
CA LEU A 680 -33.42 8.31 -33.64
C LEU A 680 -32.41 8.12 -34.78
N ALA A 681 -32.62 7.12 -35.65
CA ALA A 681 -31.76 6.91 -36.82
C ALA A 681 -31.70 8.15 -37.72
N ALA A 682 -32.85 8.79 -37.98
CA ALA A 682 -32.91 10.03 -38.75
C ALA A 682 -32.18 11.19 -38.04
N TYR A 683 -32.31 11.34 -36.72
CA TYR A 683 -31.58 12.36 -35.96
C TYR A 683 -30.07 12.16 -36.03
N VAL A 684 -29.57 10.94 -35.75
CA VAL A 684 -28.13 10.64 -35.75
C VAL A 684 -27.54 10.85 -37.15
N ASN A 685 -28.21 10.35 -38.20
CA ASN A 685 -27.73 10.53 -39.58
C ASN A 685 -27.78 11.99 -40.05
N GLN A 686 -28.81 12.77 -39.64
CA GLN A 686 -28.91 14.18 -40.03
C GLN A 686 -27.84 15.05 -39.35
N ASN A 687 -27.40 14.67 -38.15
CA ASN A 687 -26.44 15.43 -37.34
C ASN A 687 -25.05 14.77 -37.29
N GLU A 688 -24.78 13.76 -38.15
CA GLU A 688 -23.61 12.88 -38.08
C GLU A 688 -22.29 13.64 -37.89
N ALA A 689 -22.04 14.66 -38.71
CA ALA A 689 -20.82 15.46 -38.64
C ALA A 689 -20.70 16.26 -37.33
N ALA A 690 -21.80 16.84 -36.83
CA ALA A 690 -21.81 17.58 -35.56
C ALA A 690 -21.70 16.65 -34.34
N ILE A 691 -22.20 15.42 -34.46
CA ILE A 691 -22.09 14.39 -33.42
C ILE A 691 -20.65 13.88 -33.33
N VAL A 692 -20.03 13.54 -34.46
CA VAL A 692 -18.62 13.11 -34.51
C VAL A 692 -17.67 14.20 -34.01
N ALA A 693 -18.01 15.48 -34.25
CA ALA A 693 -17.27 16.63 -33.73
C ALA A 693 -17.62 17.02 -32.27
N GLU A 694 -18.52 16.29 -31.59
CA GLU A 694 -19.01 16.59 -30.23
C GLU A 694 -19.63 18.01 -30.07
N GLN A 695 -20.16 18.59 -31.17
CA GLN A 695 -20.75 19.95 -31.24
C GLN A 695 -22.28 19.96 -31.46
N HIS A 696 -22.92 18.79 -31.44
CA HIS A 696 -24.36 18.65 -31.64
C HIS A 696 -25.19 19.10 -30.42
N THR A 697 -26.44 19.47 -30.67
CA THR A 697 -27.47 19.65 -29.62
C THR A 697 -28.68 18.78 -29.92
N VAL A 698 -29.24 18.13 -28.90
CA VAL A 698 -30.53 17.44 -29.01
C VAL A 698 -31.63 18.48 -28.78
N PRO A 699 -32.52 18.73 -29.75
CA PRO A 699 -33.54 19.77 -29.66
C PRO A 699 -34.77 19.29 -28.88
N ASP A 700 -35.49 20.24 -28.25
CA ASP A 700 -36.76 19.98 -27.56
C ASP A 700 -37.75 19.22 -28.44
N SER A 701 -37.80 19.51 -29.74
CA SER A 701 -38.61 18.76 -30.71
C SER A 701 -37.82 18.37 -31.94
N PHE A 702 -38.11 17.17 -32.46
CA PHE A 702 -37.57 16.66 -33.72
C PHE A 702 -38.71 16.04 -34.54
N GLN A 703 -38.73 16.32 -35.84
CA GLN A 703 -39.80 15.91 -36.76
C GLN A 703 -41.23 16.28 -36.31
N GLY A 704 -41.38 17.37 -35.54
CA GLY A 704 -42.67 17.91 -35.09
C GLY A 704 -43.23 17.26 -33.81
N SER A 705 -42.50 16.36 -33.19
CA SER A 705 -42.83 15.76 -31.88
C SER A 705 -41.80 16.17 -30.83
N PRO A 706 -42.14 16.21 -29.53
CA PRO A 706 -41.14 16.32 -28.47
C PRO A 706 -40.08 15.21 -28.59
N PHE A 707 -38.83 15.53 -28.27
CA PHE A 707 -37.68 14.65 -28.48
C PHE A 707 -36.72 14.64 -27.29
N LEU A 708 -36.29 15.81 -26.79
CA LEU A 708 -35.43 15.92 -25.61
C LEU A 708 -36.14 15.42 -24.34
N GLY A 709 -35.50 14.51 -23.59
CA GLY A 709 -36.11 13.80 -22.47
C GLY A 709 -36.34 14.67 -21.23
N GLY A 710 -37.43 14.39 -20.50
CA GLY A 710 -37.72 15.04 -19.22
C GLY A 710 -36.90 14.50 -18.04
N SER A 711 -36.48 13.24 -18.14
CA SER A 711 -35.50 12.58 -17.27
C SER A 711 -34.74 11.52 -18.08
N SER A 712 -33.73 10.88 -17.50
CA SER A 712 -32.95 9.82 -18.17
C SER A 712 -32.88 8.56 -17.31
N PHE A 713 -33.14 7.38 -17.90
CA PHE A 713 -33.14 6.09 -17.21
C PHE A 713 -32.02 5.17 -17.71
N ASN A 714 -31.37 4.41 -16.80
CA ASN A 714 -30.23 3.54 -17.11
C ASN A 714 -30.70 2.07 -17.27
N ASN A 715 -31.63 1.89 -18.19
CA ASN A 715 -32.06 0.59 -18.72
C ASN A 715 -31.66 0.43 -20.19
N LEU A 716 -30.77 1.30 -20.67
CA LEU A 716 -30.20 1.29 -22.01
C LEU A 716 -28.92 0.43 -22.01
N THR A 717 -28.74 -0.41 -23.04
CA THR A 717 -27.44 -1.05 -23.29
C THR A 717 -26.53 -0.09 -24.04
N ALA A 718 -27.01 0.41 -25.17
CA ALA A 718 -26.40 1.45 -26.00
C ALA A 718 -27.50 2.05 -26.88
N TRP A 719 -27.41 3.33 -27.24
CA TRP A 719 -28.36 3.93 -28.18
C TRP A 719 -28.21 3.29 -29.56
N THR A 720 -29.24 2.62 -30.06
CA THR A 720 -29.16 1.90 -31.33
C THR A 720 -30.46 1.96 -32.09
N ALA A 721 -30.40 2.07 -33.42
CA ALA A 721 -31.59 2.03 -34.26
C ALA A 721 -31.29 1.44 -35.64
N PRO A 722 -32.19 0.60 -36.20
CA PRO A 722 -32.07 0.16 -37.59
C PRO A 722 -32.03 1.37 -38.53
N GLY A 723 -30.94 1.48 -39.30
CA GLY A 723 -30.75 2.56 -40.27
C GLY A 723 -29.82 3.69 -39.82
N ILE A 724 -29.20 3.64 -38.63
CA ILE A 724 -28.01 4.49 -38.37
C ILE A 724 -26.89 4.04 -39.31
N LEU A 725 -26.26 4.99 -40.00
CA LEU A 725 -25.29 4.73 -41.07
C LEU A 725 -23.83 4.71 -40.59
N ASN A 726 -23.52 5.45 -39.51
CA ASN A 726 -22.16 5.59 -38.98
C ASN A 726 -22.12 5.18 -37.50
N ASN A 727 -21.32 4.15 -37.18
CA ASN A 727 -21.19 3.66 -35.80
C ASN A 727 -20.41 4.63 -34.89
N GLU A 728 -19.48 5.42 -35.43
CA GLU A 728 -18.75 6.42 -34.64
C GLU A 728 -19.69 7.53 -34.19
N ALA A 729 -20.56 8.01 -35.09
CA ALA A 729 -21.61 8.96 -34.72
C ALA A 729 -22.53 8.37 -33.64
N ARG A 730 -22.96 7.10 -33.77
CA ARG A 730 -23.73 6.42 -32.72
C ARG A 730 -22.99 6.37 -31.39
N HIS A 731 -21.69 6.06 -31.36
CA HIS A 731 -20.88 6.02 -30.14
C HIS A 731 -20.76 7.40 -29.50
N LYS A 732 -20.34 8.41 -30.28
CA LYS A 732 -20.20 9.80 -29.81
C LYS A 732 -21.52 10.39 -29.35
N PHE A 733 -22.63 10.07 -30.01
CA PHE A 733 -23.97 10.41 -29.54
C PHE A 733 -24.24 9.76 -28.18
N SER A 734 -24.05 8.44 -28.08
CA SER A 734 -24.33 7.66 -26.87
C SER A 734 -23.53 8.15 -25.66
N LEU A 735 -22.22 8.38 -25.82
CA LEU A 735 -21.35 8.95 -24.79
C LEU A 735 -21.73 10.37 -24.35
N ASN A 736 -22.43 11.15 -25.18
CA ASN A 736 -22.90 12.49 -24.83
C ASN A 736 -24.28 12.49 -24.17
N THR A 737 -25.01 11.37 -24.17
CA THR A 737 -26.25 11.21 -23.42
C THR A 737 -25.98 10.77 -21.97
N CYS A 738 -26.88 11.11 -21.04
CA CYS A 738 -26.73 10.73 -19.64
C CYS A 738 -26.77 9.20 -19.45
N ASN A 739 -27.71 8.50 -20.07
CA ASN A 739 -27.87 7.05 -19.93
C ASN A 739 -26.87 6.22 -20.76
N GLY A 740 -26.29 6.76 -21.84
CA GLY A 740 -25.18 6.11 -22.54
C GLY A 740 -23.85 6.29 -21.78
N CYS A 741 -23.54 7.51 -21.32
CA CYS A 741 -22.33 7.76 -20.52
C CYS A 741 -22.35 7.01 -19.18
N HIS A 742 -23.50 6.97 -18.49
CA HIS A 742 -23.71 6.14 -17.29
C HIS A 742 -24.11 4.69 -17.62
N GLY A 743 -23.94 4.23 -18.86
CA GLY A 743 -24.28 2.89 -19.31
C GLY A 743 -23.15 1.88 -19.14
N ALA A 744 -23.47 0.69 -18.61
CA ALA A 744 -22.47 -0.35 -18.34
C ALA A 744 -21.77 -0.88 -19.60
N ALA A 745 -22.41 -0.81 -20.78
CA ALA A 745 -21.86 -1.38 -22.01
C ALA A 745 -20.97 -0.38 -22.79
N GLU A 746 -21.26 0.92 -22.76
CA GLU A 746 -20.44 1.94 -23.44
C GLU A 746 -19.21 2.33 -22.59
N THR A 747 -19.36 2.49 -21.27
CA THR A 747 -18.32 3.09 -20.42
C THR A 747 -17.87 2.23 -19.24
N GLY A 748 -18.47 1.05 -19.05
CA GLY A 748 -18.22 0.22 -17.87
C GLY A 748 -18.76 0.82 -16.58
N THR A 749 -19.49 1.94 -16.64
CA THR A 749 -20.10 2.60 -15.48
C THR A 749 -21.53 2.08 -15.34
N PRO A 750 -21.88 1.26 -14.33
CA PRO A 750 -23.25 0.77 -14.17
C PRO A 750 -24.19 1.78 -13.49
N PHE A 751 -23.65 2.87 -12.93
CA PHE A 751 -24.43 3.78 -12.09
C PHE A 751 -23.88 5.21 -11.97
N LEU A 752 -22.77 5.40 -11.25
CA LEU A 752 -22.20 6.72 -10.93
C LEU A 752 -20.75 6.84 -11.40
N HIS A 753 -20.44 7.98 -12.03
CA HIS A 753 -19.05 8.40 -12.28
C HIS A 753 -18.33 8.86 -11.01
N VAL A 754 -19.08 9.33 -10.01
CA VAL A 754 -18.59 9.76 -8.68
C VAL A 754 -19.41 9.03 -7.63
N ASN A 755 -18.81 8.04 -6.97
CA ASN A 755 -19.53 7.24 -5.98
C ASN A 755 -19.75 8.03 -4.67
N PRO A 756 -20.86 7.80 -3.95
CA PRO A 756 -21.05 8.32 -2.60
C PRO A 756 -19.94 7.81 -1.67
N ARG A 757 -19.53 8.64 -0.71
CA ARG A 757 -18.42 8.34 0.22
C ARG A 757 -18.91 8.34 1.67
N SER A 758 -18.24 7.57 2.52
CA SER A 758 -18.37 7.66 3.98
C SER A 758 -17.42 8.73 4.54
N LEU A 759 -17.70 9.25 5.74
CA LEU A 759 -16.78 10.12 6.46
C LEU A 759 -15.40 9.44 6.65
N GLY A 760 -14.32 10.21 6.50
CA GLY A 760 -12.94 9.71 6.54
C GLY A 760 -12.46 8.94 5.31
N GLY A 761 -13.27 8.84 4.24
CA GLY A 761 -12.88 8.22 2.96
C GLY A 761 -13.27 9.08 1.76
N GLU A 762 -12.41 9.17 0.75
CA GLU A 762 -12.69 9.94 -0.47
C GLU A 762 -13.73 9.27 -1.38
N ALA A 763 -14.31 10.04 -2.30
CA ALA A 763 -15.15 9.47 -3.35
C ALA A 763 -14.31 8.62 -4.34
N THR A 764 -14.87 7.47 -4.74
CA THR A 764 -14.31 6.60 -5.79
C THR A 764 -14.88 6.97 -7.15
N LEU A 765 -14.03 7.13 -8.16
CA LEU A 765 -14.43 7.49 -9.52
C LEU A 765 -14.58 6.24 -10.41
N SER A 766 -15.43 6.29 -11.44
CA SER A 766 -15.58 5.18 -12.38
C SER A 766 -14.41 5.05 -13.35
N GLY A 767 -14.26 3.88 -13.98
CA GLY A 767 -13.20 3.64 -14.98
C GLY A 767 -13.22 4.62 -16.15
N PHE A 768 -14.41 5.08 -16.58
CA PHE A 768 -14.55 6.15 -17.57
C PHE A 768 -13.78 7.43 -17.21
N MET A 769 -13.81 7.80 -15.93
CA MET A 769 -13.14 9.00 -15.43
C MET A 769 -11.62 8.82 -15.37
N THR A 770 -11.14 7.61 -15.07
CA THR A 770 -9.73 7.35 -14.67
C THR A 770 -8.91 6.53 -15.66
N GLY A 771 -9.52 5.96 -16.70
CA GLY A 771 -8.88 5.07 -17.66
C GLY A 771 -9.49 3.66 -17.65
N ILE A 772 -10.20 3.31 -18.72
CA ILE A 772 -10.75 1.97 -18.95
C ILE A 772 -10.72 1.60 -20.43
N ASN A 773 -10.51 0.31 -20.73
CA ASN A 773 -10.72 -0.26 -22.05
C ASN A 773 -12.09 -0.93 -22.10
N MET A 774 -12.96 -0.47 -22.99
CA MET A 774 -14.34 -0.99 -23.18
C MET A 774 -14.54 -1.42 -24.63
N PRO A 775 -15.01 -2.66 -24.90
CA PRO A 775 -15.42 -3.03 -26.24
C PRO A 775 -16.72 -2.32 -26.60
N ASP A 776 -16.75 -1.69 -27.77
CA ASP A 776 -17.93 -1.02 -28.32
C ASP A 776 -19.13 -2.00 -28.36
N PRO A 777 -20.29 -1.63 -27.79
CA PRO A 777 -21.40 -2.57 -27.64
C PRO A 777 -22.06 -2.99 -28.97
N VAL A 778 -21.74 -2.34 -30.09
CA VAL A 778 -22.28 -2.65 -31.42
C VAL A 778 -21.26 -3.38 -32.29
N THR A 779 -19.99 -2.97 -32.30
CA THR A 779 -18.94 -3.55 -33.17
C THR A 779 -17.94 -4.45 -32.45
N GLY A 780 -17.85 -4.38 -31.12
CA GLY A 780 -16.81 -5.05 -30.33
C GLY A 780 -15.42 -4.40 -30.42
N GLU A 781 -15.29 -3.27 -31.10
CA GLU A 781 -14.04 -2.50 -31.22
C GLU A 781 -13.59 -1.98 -29.86
N LEU A 782 -12.32 -2.18 -29.48
CA LEU A 782 -11.84 -1.76 -28.17
C LEU A 782 -11.61 -0.24 -28.13
N ARG A 783 -12.36 0.45 -27.28
CA ARG A 783 -12.26 1.89 -27.02
C ARG A 783 -11.56 2.15 -25.69
N PHE A 784 -10.58 3.06 -25.67
CA PHE A 784 -9.97 3.56 -24.43
C PHE A 784 -10.66 4.86 -24.00
N LEU A 785 -11.13 4.92 -22.76
CA LEU A 785 -11.89 6.03 -22.19
C LEU A 785 -11.15 6.54 -20.95
N ASN A 786 -10.72 7.80 -20.96
CA ASN A 786 -10.10 8.47 -19.82
C ASN A 786 -10.48 9.97 -19.83
N ASP A 787 -11.62 10.29 -19.25
CA ASP A 787 -12.16 11.65 -19.28
C ASP A 787 -11.34 12.64 -18.47
N LEU A 788 -10.78 12.26 -17.31
CA LEU A 788 -9.88 13.17 -16.58
C LEU A 788 -8.56 13.40 -17.32
N GLY A 789 -8.00 12.36 -17.97
CA GLY A 789 -6.83 12.50 -18.84
C GLY A 789 -7.08 13.45 -20.01
N ARG A 790 -8.28 13.42 -20.62
CA ARG A 790 -8.70 14.38 -21.66
C ARG A 790 -8.75 15.81 -21.10
N ARG A 791 -9.40 16.02 -19.95
CA ARG A 791 -9.48 17.34 -19.29
C ARG A 791 -8.11 17.88 -18.88
N ASN A 792 -7.19 16.98 -18.49
CA ASN A 792 -5.81 17.33 -18.13
C ASN A 792 -5.05 17.90 -19.33
N GLN A 793 -5.12 17.21 -20.48
CA GLN A 793 -4.55 17.68 -21.73
C GLN A 793 -5.15 19.01 -22.20
N ASP A 794 -6.46 19.20 -22.00
CA ASP A 794 -7.16 20.43 -22.37
C ASP A 794 -6.76 21.64 -21.50
N LEU A 795 -6.76 21.50 -20.16
CA LEU A 795 -6.26 22.56 -19.28
C LEU A 795 -4.78 22.87 -19.59
N LYS A 796 -3.95 21.83 -19.78
CA LYS A 796 -2.53 21.95 -20.17
C LYS A 796 -2.30 22.63 -21.52
N ALA A 797 -3.31 22.70 -22.39
CA ALA A 797 -3.23 23.43 -23.66
C ALA A 797 -3.58 24.93 -23.53
N LEU A 798 -4.11 25.36 -22.39
CA LEU A 798 -4.48 26.75 -22.09
C LEU A 798 -3.43 27.49 -21.24
N VAL A 799 -2.57 26.76 -20.53
CA VAL A 799 -1.53 27.30 -19.63
C VAL A 799 -0.14 27.12 -20.21
#